data_AF-A0A5B1B8K7-F1
#
_entry.id   AF-A0A5B1B8K7-F1
#
_cell.length_a   1.000
_cell.length_b   1.000
_cell.length_c   1.000
_cell.angle_alpha   90.00
_cell.angle_beta   90.00
_cell.angle_gamma   90.00
#
_symmetry.space_group_name_H-M   'P 1'
#
loop_
_entity.id
_entity.type
_entity.pdbx_description
1 polymer ?
#
loop_
_entity_poly.entity_id
_entity_poly.type
_entity_poly.pdbx_seq_one_letter_code
_entity_poly.pdbx_strand_id
1 'polypeptide(L)'
;MAQQFGKTWWGEQFLKALSQIDYSNRLPRGKTYARKGTVKDIRITKNIIEAKVKGSRPRPYTIKITIPAFSSSQKKKLMDAIIGDPLSLSHLLNRELPQELNEIAKQNGIQVFPNQWSDFEMQCSCPDWAVPCKHLAAVIYVFSAEIDRNPFLLFQLHDLDILSALTQAGMQLEGSVKALNFENLLYDKPISIEFQNSSEEAVFDLSKIIPQAENVLSLLEAKALFYTKPFASILKKHYKLGTSFAKNIVAKEIVALELNTFEKIECVEIQIHKKEINFQGITFFSGGEPMDTSTFTKDLDSLIDFLERIPRKFENRLSADLQCLYRAYHLSVHLMLNGAYVPQIVELEEVHYKVRWIPAMASEEVNYLVESLEKNISQRFVAINTASKKQQYLTPKDQIICLLSTFLTHYMLKKGSCTTGTKTPLDFKIDELFFSNKKQSFPDFEEQQVPNSIHQYLQRLHISSQVYTPLIKIEDNPLESIFEIELWIENKQDAVQKPVSLEKFVKGGKYASYKASVFQSLSSLSKDFVDIKPLISSLGKEQLFLDSDGFAAILLKVLPIIKLLGIRILLPNSLKQLAKPQVSIKLDSNSSKTDSKTYLNLNEMLDFQWQVAIGNQTISVAEFKKLVNNTSGVVNIKGEYVLIDPKQIQTLLNNLEKDRELSHIDILQSSLTEEYQEAKISLSNSAREIIENLLKSEAKPIPQSLKATLRPYQERGFQWLYNNSKVGFGSIIADDMGLGKTIQVITLLLQFKAEGRLDKKKGLIVVPTTLLTNWQKEIEKFAPDLSTHIYHGAKRTFDKEGFDVFITTYGLLRSDVSKFQKIKWEILVIDEAQAIKNAGTEQTKAIKKIKATVKVAMSGTPVENRLSEYWSLFDFTNKGYLGSMKYFTQHFSSPIERKNDQLALHRFKKVTDPFILRRLKTDKSIITDLPEKIEQDCFIALGKEQIALYQNVVDKMIKALNEVEEKSIERKGLVLKMITALKQVCNHPSQFLKKEDYRPQLSGKSERLLEILSAIYENNEKVLIFTQYKEMGQILSEMLSKVFGTKPLFLHGGVSRNKRDEMVEDFQTKKHIKTFILSIKAGGTGLNLTAANHVIHYDLWWNPAVEAQATDRTFRIGQQKNVLVHRLISKGTFEEKINQMLQDKKQLANMAVSTGEKWIGDLSNDELRDLVS
;
A
#
# COMPACT_ATOMS: atom_id res chain seq x y z
N MET A 1 -22.80 27.12 34.78
CA MET A 1 -21.54 27.88 34.71
C MET A 1 -21.89 29.35 34.65
N ALA A 2 -21.20 30.22 35.40
CA ALA A 2 -21.47 31.65 35.34
C ALA A 2 -21.26 32.16 33.91
N GLN A 3 -22.32 32.63 33.23
CA GLN A 3 -22.18 33.31 31.94
C GLN A 3 -21.09 34.38 32.07
N GLN A 4 -20.04 34.22 31.25
CA GLN A 4 -19.00 35.22 31.03
C GLN A 4 -19.37 35.96 29.76
N PHE A 5 -19.42 37.29 29.83
CA PHE A 5 -19.84 38.22 28.78
C PHE A 5 -18.62 39.00 28.29
N GLY A 6 -18.54 39.35 27.01
CA GLY A 6 -17.41 40.06 26.40
C GLY A 6 -16.21 39.14 26.10
N LYS A 7 -16.46 38.00 25.45
CA LYS A 7 -15.41 37.03 25.04
C LYS A 7 -14.69 37.41 23.76
N THR A 8 -15.33 38.20 22.90
CA THR A 8 -14.80 38.68 21.62
C THR A 8 -14.41 40.16 21.75
N TRP A 9 -13.55 40.64 20.85
CA TRP A 9 -13.18 42.07 20.83
C TRP A 9 -14.42 42.97 20.74
N TRP A 10 -15.38 42.65 19.86
CA TRP A 10 -16.60 43.45 19.69
C TRP A 10 -17.51 43.45 20.92
N GLY A 11 -17.71 42.28 21.57
CA GLY A 11 -18.48 42.20 22.81
C GLY A 11 -17.79 42.88 23.98
N GLU A 12 -16.46 42.81 24.06
CA GLU A 12 -15.66 43.52 25.04
C GLU A 12 -15.69 45.03 24.79
N GLN A 13 -15.53 45.50 23.55
CA GLN A 13 -15.62 46.92 23.18
C GLN A 13 -17.01 47.49 23.44
N PHE A 14 -18.08 46.74 23.16
CA PHE A 14 -19.44 47.13 23.50
C PHE A 14 -19.62 47.32 25.01
N LEU A 15 -19.12 46.39 25.82
CA LEU A 15 -19.15 46.53 27.28
C LEU A 15 -18.21 47.63 27.79
N LYS A 16 -17.03 47.80 27.18
CA LYS A 16 -16.07 48.85 27.53
C LYS A 16 -16.65 50.22 27.28
N ALA A 17 -17.21 50.45 26.09
CA ALA A 17 -17.91 51.67 25.73
C ALA A 17 -18.96 52.01 26.79
N LEU A 18 -19.81 51.06 27.17
CA LEU A 18 -20.84 51.31 28.19
C LEU A 18 -20.30 51.43 29.62
N SER A 19 -19.20 50.75 29.96
CA SER A 19 -18.58 50.81 31.29
C SER A 19 -17.81 52.11 31.54
N GLN A 20 -17.20 52.69 30.50
CA GLN A 20 -16.50 53.97 30.58
C GLN A 20 -17.46 55.14 30.79
N ILE A 21 -18.76 54.93 30.57
CA ILE A 21 -19.82 55.92 30.74
C ILE A 21 -20.53 55.73 32.12
N ASP A 22 -20.33 54.62 32.86
CA ASP A 22 -20.97 54.34 34.17
C ASP A 22 -20.10 54.77 35.38
N TYR A 23 -20.41 55.93 35.95
CA TYR A 23 -19.78 56.42 37.19
C TYR A 23 -20.39 55.85 38.49
N SER A 24 -21.36 54.91 38.42
CA SER A 24 -22.22 54.54 39.55
C SER A 24 -22.18 53.07 39.98
N ASN A 25 -21.25 52.26 39.44
CA ASN A 25 -21.05 50.85 39.79
C ASN A 25 -22.33 49.98 39.59
N ARG A 26 -23.18 50.34 38.62
CA ARG A 26 -24.50 49.72 38.39
C ARG A 26 -24.46 48.59 37.37
N LEU A 27 -23.60 48.68 36.34
CA LEU A 27 -23.34 47.57 35.41
C LEU A 27 -22.96 46.28 36.15
N PRO A 28 -22.00 46.26 37.10
CA PRO A 28 -21.64 45.04 37.84
C PRO A 28 -22.81 44.36 38.57
N ARG A 29 -23.81 45.12 39.05
CA ARG A 29 -25.05 44.56 39.64
C ARG A 29 -25.93 43.89 38.60
N GLY A 30 -26.07 44.48 37.41
CA GLY A 30 -26.78 43.89 36.27
C GLY A 30 -26.16 42.57 35.78
N LYS A 31 -24.83 42.46 35.81
CA LYS A 31 -24.09 41.22 35.48
C LYS A 31 -24.55 40.02 36.31
N THR A 32 -24.87 40.25 37.58
CA THR A 32 -25.34 39.21 38.50
C THR A 32 -26.76 38.77 38.15
N TYR A 33 -27.62 39.68 37.73
CA TYR A 33 -28.98 39.38 37.26
C TYR A 33 -28.94 38.57 35.95
N ALA A 34 -28.12 38.99 34.98
CA ALA A 34 -27.92 38.25 33.74
C ALA A 34 -27.48 36.80 33.99
N ARG A 35 -26.48 36.58 34.86
CA ARG A 35 -26.00 35.23 35.24
C ARG A 35 -27.05 34.34 35.90
N LYS A 36 -28.07 34.92 36.53
CA LYS A 36 -29.17 34.20 37.18
C LYS A 36 -30.29 33.84 36.19
N GLY A 37 -30.17 34.17 34.90
CA GLY A 37 -31.19 33.87 33.89
C GLY A 37 -32.50 34.63 34.15
N THR A 38 -32.40 35.86 34.66
CA THR A 38 -33.58 36.71 34.94
C THR A 38 -34.15 37.34 33.68
N VAL A 39 -33.36 37.48 32.61
CA VAL A 39 -33.86 37.85 31.29
C VAL A 39 -34.57 36.61 30.72
N LYS A 40 -35.88 36.72 30.47
CA LYS A 40 -36.74 35.60 30.05
C LYS A 40 -37.09 35.61 28.58
N ASP A 41 -37.06 36.79 27.97
CA ASP A 41 -37.38 37.00 26.55
C ASP A 41 -36.57 38.21 26.09
N ILE A 42 -36.02 38.15 24.89
CA ILE A 42 -35.37 39.25 24.20
C ILE A 42 -35.71 39.15 22.71
N ARG A 43 -36.13 40.27 22.13
CA ARG A 43 -36.51 40.38 20.72
C ARG A 43 -35.83 41.60 20.15
N ILE A 44 -35.23 41.43 18.97
CA ILE A 44 -34.57 42.51 18.25
C ILE A 44 -35.38 42.77 17.00
N THR A 45 -35.89 43.99 16.87
CA THR A 45 -36.65 44.46 15.71
C THR A 45 -36.02 45.74 15.18
N LYS A 46 -35.30 45.64 14.05
CA LYS A 46 -34.51 46.73 13.47
C LYS A 46 -33.53 47.32 14.49
N ASN A 47 -33.75 48.57 14.90
CA ASN A 47 -32.92 49.31 15.84
C ASN A 47 -33.45 49.28 17.29
N ILE A 48 -34.40 48.39 17.59
CA ILE A 48 -35.05 48.28 18.90
C ILE A 48 -34.81 46.90 19.50
N ILE A 49 -34.39 46.88 20.77
CA ILE A 49 -34.25 45.68 21.60
C ILE A 49 -35.35 45.72 22.66
N GLU A 50 -36.28 44.77 22.59
CA GLU A 50 -37.33 44.57 23.58
C GLU A 50 -37.03 43.35 24.44
N ALA A 51 -37.16 43.45 25.76
CA ALA A 51 -36.89 42.32 26.64
C ALA A 51 -37.84 42.25 27.84
N LYS A 52 -38.00 41.03 28.38
CA LYS A 52 -38.74 40.77 29.63
C LYS A 52 -37.79 40.27 30.70
N VAL A 53 -37.71 41.00 31.82
CA VAL A 53 -36.78 40.68 32.91
C VAL A 53 -37.53 40.42 34.21
N LYS A 54 -37.35 39.22 34.76
CA LYS A 54 -37.89 38.81 36.05
C LYS A 54 -37.17 39.55 37.17
N GLY A 55 -37.86 40.49 37.79
CA GLY A 55 -37.41 41.17 39.01
C GLY A 55 -38.19 40.72 40.24
N SER A 56 -38.38 41.64 41.20
CA SER A 56 -39.10 41.37 42.46
C SER A 56 -40.61 41.19 42.30
N ARG A 57 -41.20 41.63 41.18
CA ARG A 57 -42.65 41.49 40.91
C ARG A 57 -43.00 40.12 40.29
N PRO A 58 -44.26 39.64 40.46
CA PRO A 58 -44.74 38.42 39.80
C PRO A 58 -44.67 38.49 38.27
N ARG A 59 -45.08 39.62 37.68
CA ARG A 59 -44.94 39.89 36.24
C ARG A 59 -43.54 40.43 35.93
N PRO A 60 -42.84 39.91 34.89
CA PRO A 60 -41.57 40.46 34.43
C PRO A 60 -41.68 41.94 34.04
N TYR A 61 -40.61 42.70 34.26
CA TYR A 61 -40.49 44.07 33.78
C TYR A 61 -40.22 44.07 32.27
N THR A 62 -40.79 45.05 31.58
CA THR A 62 -40.59 45.28 30.14
C THR A 62 -39.46 46.28 29.97
N ILE A 63 -38.55 45.97 29.06
CA ILE A 63 -37.40 46.79 28.71
C ILE A 63 -37.45 47.08 27.22
N LYS A 64 -37.11 48.31 26.87
CA LYS A 64 -36.93 48.76 25.49
C LYS A 64 -35.63 49.56 25.39
N ILE A 65 -34.73 49.17 24.51
CA ILE A 65 -33.50 49.92 24.18
C ILE A 65 -33.55 50.23 22.70
N THR A 66 -33.45 51.50 22.33
CA THR A 66 -33.46 51.96 20.93
C THR A 66 -32.12 52.59 20.59
N ILE A 67 -31.54 52.11 19.49
CA ILE A 67 -30.23 52.53 18.97
C ILE A 67 -30.47 53.45 17.76
N PRO A 68 -29.69 54.53 17.57
CA PRO A 68 -29.83 55.41 16.42
C PRO A 68 -29.51 54.67 15.13
N ALA A 69 -30.27 54.90 14.06
CA ALA A 69 -29.99 54.31 12.76
C ALA A 69 -28.93 55.12 11.99
N PHE A 70 -28.10 54.46 11.18
CA PHE A 70 -27.22 55.14 10.24
C PHE A 70 -28.05 55.84 9.16
N SER A 71 -27.64 57.06 8.78
CA SER A 71 -28.21 57.75 7.62
C SER A 71 -27.86 57.03 6.32
N SER A 72 -28.67 57.17 5.27
CA SER A 72 -28.40 56.56 3.96
C SER A 72 -27.03 56.94 3.38
N SER A 73 -26.53 58.15 3.68
CA SER A 73 -25.19 58.60 3.29
C SER A 73 -24.09 57.83 4.04
N GLN A 74 -24.25 57.64 5.35
CA GLN A 74 -23.30 56.87 6.16
C GLN A 74 -23.28 55.40 5.74
N LYS A 75 -24.46 54.79 5.51
CA LYS A 75 -24.55 53.42 4.99
C LYS A 75 -23.78 53.28 3.68
N LYS A 76 -23.99 54.19 2.72
CA LYS A 76 -23.29 54.15 1.43
C LYS A 76 -21.78 54.32 1.56
N LYS A 77 -21.31 55.32 2.32
CA LYS A 77 -19.87 55.56 2.55
C LYS A 77 -19.17 54.35 3.18
N LEU A 78 -19.80 53.72 4.18
CA LEU A 78 -19.25 52.55 4.83
C LEU A 78 -19.18 51.36 3.85
N MET A 79 -20.24 51.14 3.07
CA MET A 79 -20.26 50.05 2.09
C MET A 79 -19.25 50.26 0.96
N ASP A 80 -19.10 51.48 0.45
CA ASP A 80 -18.09 51.81 -0.57
C ASP A 80 -16.67 51.58 -0.02
N ALA A 81 -16.41 51.94 1.23
CA ALA A 81 -15.13 51.68 1.91
C ALA A 81 -14.87 50.18 2.13
N ILE A 82 -15.90 49.40 2.52
CA ILE A 82 -15.81 47.95 2.68
C ILE A 82 -15.52 47.25 1.34
N ILE A 83 -16.22 47.63 0.28
CA ILE A 83 -16.04 47.03 -1.06
C ILE A 83 -14.67 47.40 -1.64
N GLY A 84 -14.16 48.59 -1.29
CA GLY A 84 -12.84 49.07 -1.68
C GLY A 84 -11.67 48.39 -0.94
N ASP A 85 -11.91 47.71 0.19
CA ASP A 85 -10.90 46.94 0.92
C ASP A 85 -11.15 45.43 0.80
N PRO A 86 -10.42 44.74 -0.09
CA PRO A 86 -10.60 43.31 -0.34
C PRO A 86 -10.36 42.45 0.91
N LEU A 87 -9.49 42.89 1.82
CA LEU A 87 -9.20 42.15 3.04
C LEU A 87 -10.36 42.24 4.03
N SER A 88 -10.89 43.44 4.30
CA SER A 88 -12.10 43.59 5.11
C SER A 88 -13.29 42.86 4.51
N LEU A 89 -13.48 42.96 3.20
CA LEU A 89 -14.52 42.22 2.49
C LEU A 89 -14.38 40.70 2.68
N SER A 90 -13.16 40.18 2.58
CA SER A 90 -12.87 38.76 2.74
C SER A 90 -13.19 38.22 4.14
N HIS A 91 -12.90 39.00 5.19
CA HIS A 91 -13.29 38.66 6.56
C HIS A 91 -14.82 38.70 6.72
N LEU A 92 -15.48 39.73 6.19
CA LEU A 92 -16.93 39.87 6.29
C LEU A 92 -17.68 38.71 5.62
N LEU A 93 -17.17 38.21 4.50
CA LEU A 93 -17.70 37.02 3.82
C LEU A 93 -17.54 35.74 4.65
N ASN A 94 -16.47 35.65 5.45
CA ASN A 94 -16.29 34.62 6.48
C ASN A 94 -17.16 34.83 7.73
N ARG A 95 -18.01 35.87 7.75
CA ARG A 95 -18.73 36.35 8.95
C ARG A 95 -17.79 36.61 10.13
N GLU A 96 -16.58 37.03 9.80
CA GLU A 96 -15.66 37.64 10.74
C GLU A 96 -15.81 39.15 10.61
N LEU A 97 -16.00 39.82 11.72
CA LEU A 97 -16.06 41.27 11.74
C LEU A 97 -14.66 41.79 12.11
N PRO A 98 -13.82 42.22 11.15
CA PRO A 98 -12.45 42.65 11.42
C PRO A 98 -12.45 43.88 12.33
N GLN A 99 -11.46 44.01 13.22
CA GLN A 99 -11.37 45.15 14.15
C GLN A 99 -11.14 46.46 13.39
N GLU A 100 -10.42 46.34 12.28
CA GLU A 100 -10.12 47.35 11.28
C GLU A 100 -11.41 48.01 10.75
N LEU A 101 -12.54 47.29 10.72
CA LEU A 101 -13.83 47.85 10.31
C LEU A 101 -14.30 48.99 11.22
N ASN A 102 -14.00 48.91 12.52
CA ASN A 102 -14.30 50.02 13.44
C ASN A 102 -13.44 51.25 13.12
N GLU A 103 -12.19 51.04 12.69
CA GLU A 103 -11.29 52.12 12.29
C GLU A 103 -11.75 52.75 10.97
N ILE A 104 -12.14 51.92 9.98
CA ILE A 104 -12.76 52.36 8.72
C ILE A 104 -14.02 53.18 9.01
N ALA A 105 -14.89 52.71 9.91
CA ALA A 105 -16.09 53.42 10.31
C ALA A 105 -15.75 54.78 10.96
N LYS A 106 -14.79 54.82 11.89
CA LYS A 106 -14.32 56.06 12.54
C LYS A 106 -13.71 57.06 11.56
N GLN A 107 -12.88 56.61 10.63
CA GLN A 107 -12.28 57.46 9.58
C GLN A 107 -13.34 58.09 8.68
N ASN A 108 -14.47 57.39 8.48
CA ASN A 108 -15.62 57.88 7.72
C ASN A 108 -16.65 58.65 8.58
N GLY A 109 -16.35 58.93 9.86
CA GLY A 109 -17.23 59.68 10.77
C GLY A 109 -18.48 58.90 11.22
N ILE A 110 -18.42 57.58 11.24
CA ILE A 110 -19.52 56.68 11.59
C ILE A 110 -19.28 56.08 12.97
N GLN A 111 -20.26 56.23 13.85
CA GLN A 111 -20.17 55.77 15.25
C GLN A 111 -20.87 54.43 15.41
N VAL A 112 -20.09 53.35 15.53
CA VAL A 112 -20.63 51.99 15.73
C VAL A 112 -21.00 51.76 17.21
N PHE A 113 -20.22 52.30 18.13
CA PHE A 113 -20.41 52.21 19.58
C PHE A 113 -20.87 53.55 20.17
N PRO A 114 -21.60 53.55 21.30
CA PRO A 114 -22.03 54.78 21.97
C PRO A 114 -20.85 55.47 22.65
N ASN A 115 -20.86 56.80 22.66
CA ASN A 115 -19.92 57.63 23.41
C ASN A 115 -20.53 58.15 24.72
N GLN A 116 -21.86 58.28 24.79
CA GLN A 116 -22.62 58.74 25.97
C GLN A 116 -23.91 57.92 26.15
N TRP A 117 -24.46 57.87 27.37
CA TRP A 117 -25.70 57.11 27.66
C TRP A 117 -26.91 57.63 26.89
N SER A 118 -26.94 58.94 26.60
CA SER A 118 -27.98 59.59 25.80
C SER A 118 -28.00 59.16 24.34
N ASP A 119 -26.93 58.50 23.86
CA ASP A 119 -26.88 58.00 22.48
C ASP A 119 -27.88 56.86 22.29
N PHE A 120 -28.28 56.17 23.36
CA PHE A 120 -29.29 55.11 23.34
C PHE A 120 -30.54 55.52 24.14
N GLU A 121 -31.72 55.37 23.55
CA GLU A 121 -32.97 55.58 24.28
C GLU A 121 -33.31 54.29 25.06
N MET A 122 -33.28 54.36 26.39
CA MET A 122 -33.50 53.19 27.25
C MET A 122 -34.69 53.40 28.18
N GLN A 123 -35.62 52.44 28.17
CA GLN A 123 -36.82 52.43 29.01
C GLN A 123 -36.94 51.11 29.77
N CYS A 124 -37.34 51.18 31.04
CA CYS A 124 -37.67 50.01 31.85
C CYS A 124 -38.91 50.28 32.69
N SER A 125 -39.85 49.33 32.76
CA SER A 125 -41.07 49.47 33.57
C SER A 125 -40.85 49.27 35.09
N CYS A 126 -39.60 49.26 35.55
CA CYS A 126 -39.27 49.14 36.97
C CYS A 126 -39.34 50.52 37.66
N PRO A 127 -39.60 50.58 38.98
CA PRO A 127 -39.68 51.85 39.72
C PRO A 127 -38.31 52.53 39.95
N ASP A 128 -37.22 51.96 39.42
CA ASP A 128 -35.87 52.56 39.49
C ASP A 128 -35.76 53.61 38.38
N TRP A 129 -35.65 54.88 38.77
CA TRP A 129 -35.57 56.03 37.85
C TRP A 129 -34.21 56.14 37.15
N ALA A 130 -33.21 55.39 37.58
CA ALA A 130 -31.89 55.44 36.99
C ALA A 130 -31.82 54.69 35.65
N VAL A 131 -31.08 55.26 34.69
CA VAL A 131 -30.79 54.67 33.39
C VAL A 131 -29.26 54.56 33.23
N PRO A 132 -28.69 53.34 33.13
CA PRO A 132 -29.35 52.04 33.17
C PRO A 132 -29.69 51.58 34.61
N CYS A 133 -30.91 51.07 34.82
CA CYS A 133 -31.25 50.32 36.02
C CYS A 133 -30.61 48.92 35.99
N LYS A 134 -30.66 48.18 37.11
CA LYS A 134 -30.10 46.81 37.16
C LYS A 134 -30.71 45.83 36.13
N HIS A 135 -31.96 46.05 35.72
CA HIS A 135 -32.63 45.22 34.71
C HIS A 135 -32.16 45.57 33.29
N LEU A 136 -31.99 46.86 32.99
CA LEU A 136 -31.37 47.34 31.73
C LEU A 136 -29.94 46.83 31.59
N ALA A 137 -29.15 46.96 32.65
CA ALA A 137 -27.79 46.42 32.69
C ALA A 137 -27.76 44.90 32.49
N ALA A 138 -28.74 44.15 32.99
CA ALA A 138 -28.84 42.71 32.73
C ALA A 138 -29.07 42.39 31.23
N VAL A 139 -29.94 43.16 30.55
CA VAL A 139 -30.16 43.02 29.10
C VAL A 139 -28.90 43.38 28.31
N ILE A 140 -28.16 44.43 28.71
CA ILE A 140 -26.89 44.80 28.08
C ILE A 140 -25.86 43.66 28.16
N TYR A 141 -25.73 42.97 29.29
CA TYR A 141 -24.83 41.82 29.41
C TYR A 141 -25.27 40.64 28.57
N VAL A 142 -26.56 40.28 28.60
CA VAL A 142 -27.09 39.21 27.73
C VAL A 142 -26.87 39.54 26.26
N PHE A 143 -27.10 40.80 25.87
CA PHE A 143 -26.89 41.27 24.51
C PHE A 143 -25.39 41.30 24.13
N SER A 144 -24.48 41.60 25.05
CA SER A 144 -23.04 41.44 24.83
C SER A 144 -22.65 40.00 24.53
N ALA A 145 -23.28 39.01 25.18
CA ALA A 145 -23.08 37.60 24.81
C ALA A 145 -23.65 37.27 23.42
N GLU A 146 -24.70 37.95 22.96
CA GLU A 146 -25.18 37.82 21.58
C GLU A 146 -24.23 38.46 20.57
N ILE A 147 -23.65 39.62 20.89
CA ILE A 147 -22.57 40.23 20.07
C ILE A 147 -21.36 39.28 20.00
N ASP A 148 -21.00 38.63 21.10
CA ASP A 148 -19.93 37.63 21.12
C ASP A 148 -20.22 36.41 20.21
N ARG A 149 -21.49 36.10 19.96
CA ARG A 149 -21.92 35.03 19.04
C ARG A 149 -22.03 35.55 17.60
N ASN A 150 -22.52 36.77 17.41
CA ASN A 150 -22.72 37.41 16.10
C ASN A 150 -22.49 38.94 16.19
N PRO A 151 -21.27 39.42 15.90
CA PRO A 151 -20.95 40.84 16.02
C PRO A 151 -21.63 41.72 14.96
N PHE A 152 -22.17 41.15 13.88
CA PHE A 152 -22.94 41.89 12.86
C PHE A 152 -24.24 42.49 13.44
N LEU A 153 -24.74 41.97 14.56
CA LEU A 153 -25.89 42.52 15.28
C LEU A 153 -25.72 44.01 15.61
N LEU A 154 -24.48 44.46 15.88
CA LEU A 154 -24.19 45.88 16.13
C LEU A 154 -24.58 46.76 14.95
N PHE A 155 -24.25 46.36 13.72
CA PHE A 155 -24.55 47.12 12.52
C PHE A 155 -26.03 47.00 12.13
N GLN A 156 -26.63 45.82 12.33
CA GLN A 156 -28.06 45.61 12.10
C GLN A 156 -28.92 46.53 12.98
N LEU A 157 -28.50 46.79 14.23
CA LEU A 157 -29.16 47.75 15.12
C LEU A 157 -29.02 49.20 14.67
N HIS A 158 -27.99 49.53 13.91
CA HIS A 158 -27.88 50.80 13.19
C HIS A 158 -28.62 50.78 11.84
N ASP A 159 -29.54 49.84 11.65
CA ASP A 159 -30.33 49.63 10.43
C ASP A 159 -29.45 49.32 9.20
N LEU A 160 -28.27 48.73 9.40
CA LEU A 160 -27.37 48.29 8.34
C LEU A 160 -27.09 46.79 8.45
N ASP A 161 -27.78 46.00 7.64
CA ASP A 161 -27.39 44.61 7.41
C ASP A 161 -26.29 44.57 6.34
N ILE A 162 -25.03 44.48 6.80
CA ILE A 162 -23.84 44.47 5.93
C ILE A 162 -23.96 43.37 4.88
N LEU A 163 -24.36 42.15 5.25
CA LEU A 163 -24.41 41.02 4.32
C LEU A 163 -25.47 41.24 3.24
N SER A 164 -26.66 41.71 3.63
CA SER A 164 -27.72 42.06 2.67
C SER A 164 -27.31 43.22 1.76
N ALA A 165 -26.59 44.21 2.30
CA ALA A 165 -26.07 45.34 1.52
C ALA A 165 -24.98 44.90 0.52
N LEU A 166 -24.13 43.94 0.85
CA LEU A 166 -23.17 43.34 -0.08
C LEU A 166 -23.89 42.61 -1.23
N THR A 167 -25.00 41.91 -0.95
CA THR A 167 -25.82 41.28 -2.00
C THR A 167 -26.42 42.31 -2.95
N GLN A 168 -26.96 43.41 -2.41
CA GLN A 168 -27.48 44.52 -3.22
C GLN A 168 -26.40 45.21 -4.07
N ALA A 169 -25.14 45.16 -3.62
CA ALA A 169 -23.98 45.66 -4.37
C ALA A 169 -23.47 44.67 -5.45
N GLY A 170 -24.19 43.57 -5.71
CA GLY A 170 -23.89 42.64 -6.81
C GLY A 170 -23.01 41.44 -6.43
N MET A 171 -22.79 41.15 -5.14
CA MET A 171 -22.16 39.91 -4.69
C MET A 171 -23.18 38.81 -4.44
N GLN A 172 -23.05 37.67 -5.12
CA GLN A 172 -23.87 36.49 -4.80
C GLN A 172 -23.28 35.76 -3.59
N LEU A 173 -24.02 35.78 -2.47
CA LEU A 173 -23.61 35.18 -1.19
C LEU A 173 -24.21 33.78 -0.94
N GLU A 174 -25.01 33.27 -1.87
CA GLU A 174 -25.67 31.97 -1.73
C GLU A 174 -24.62 30.84 -1.65
N GLY A 175 -24.68 30.03 -0.59
CA GLY A 175 -23.77 28.91 -0.34
C GLY A 175 -22.41 29.23 0.30
N SER A 176 -21.93 30.48 0.26
CA SER A 176 -20.67 30.90 0.91
C SER A 176 -20.85 31.35 2.37
N VAL A 177 -22.03 31.87 2.70
CA VAL A 177 -22.32 32.51 4.00
C VAL A 177 -23.30 31.69 4.85
N LYS A 178 -23.98 30.70 4.26
CA LYS A 178 -24.99 29.83 4.90
C LYS A 178 -24.67 28.37 4.61
N ALA A 179 -25.21 27.48 5.45
CA ALA A 179 -25.13 26.05 5.20
C ALA A 179 -25.63 25.72 3.77
N LEU A 180 -25.01 24.71 3.15
CA LEU A 180 -25.37 24.29 1.80
C LEU A 180 -26.82 23.80 1.79
N ASN A 181 -27.68 24.36 0.94
CA ASN A 181 -29.03 23.83 0.73
C ASN A 181 -28.92 22.58 -0.16
N PHE A 182 -29.36 21.43 0.35
CA PHE A 182 -29.30 20.17 -0.39
C PHE A 182 -30.13 20.21 -1.68
N GLU A 183 -31.23 20.96 -1.69
CA GLU A 183 -32.12 21.08 -2.85
C GLU A 183 -31.42 21.72 -4.05
N ASN A 184 -30.42 22.58 -3.81
CA ASN A 184 -29.66 23.24 -4.87
C ASN A 184 -28.72 22.28 -5.64
N LEU A 185 -28.49 21.07 -5.12
CA LEU A 185 -27.69 20.05 -5.79
C LEU A 185 -28.54 19.18 -6.74
N LEU A 186 -29.87 19.28 -6.69
CA LEU A 186 -30.80 18.39 -7.36
C LEU A 186 -31.19 18.91 -8.74
N TYR A 187 -31.20 18.01 -9.72
CA TYR A 187 -31.63 18.29 -11.08
C TYR A 187 -32.86 17.45 -11.44
N ASP A 188 -33.78 18.03 -12.20
CA ASP A 188 -35.01 17.34 -12.64
C ASP A 188 -34.78 16.36 -13.81
N LYS A 189 -33.63 16.45 -14.49
CA LYS A 189 -33.22 15.55 -15.57
C LYS A 189 -31.78 15.08 -15.34
N PRO A 190 -31.43 13.85 -15.75
CA PRO A 190 -30.05 13.38 -15.71
C PRO A 190 -29.18 14.23 -16.65
N ILE A 191 -27.99 14.61 -16.16
CA ILE A 191 -27.03 15.41 -16.91
C ILE A 191 -26.17 14.47 -17.76
N SER A 192 -26.13 14.70 -19.07
CA SER A 192 -25.23 14.00 -20.00
C SER A 192 -23.85 14.67 -20.01
N ILE A 193 -22.80 13.92 -19.69
CA ILE A 193 -21.42 14.33 -19.89
C ILE A 193 -20.85 13.46 -21.02
N GLU A 194 -20.26 14.07 -22.05
CA GLU A 194 -19.53 13.35 -23.10
C GLU A 194 -18.22 12.82 -22.51
N PHE A 195 -18.14 11.50 -22.31
CA PHE A 195 -16.92 10.86 -21.83
C PHE A 195 -15.90 10.73 -22.97
N GLN A 196 -14.73 11.33 -22.80
CA GLN A 196 -13.57 11.03 -23.65
C GLN A 196 -13.01 9.66 -23.25
N ASN A 197 -13.10 8.69 -24.17
CA ASN A 197 -12.51 7.35 -24.01
C ASN A 197 -10.97 7.45 -23.93
N SER A 198 -10.43 7.60 -22.71
CA SER A 198 -9.01 7.37 -22.43
C SER A 198 -8.81 5.89 -22.10
N SER A 199 -8.12 5.16 -22.98
CA SER A 199 -7.88 3.71 -22.94
C SER A 199 -6.88 3.22 -21.88
N GLU A 200 -6.59 4.02 -20.85
CA GLU A 200 -5.73 3.62 -19.73
C GLU A 200 -6.60 3.39 -18.50
N GLU A 201 -6.78 2.12 -18.12
CA GLU A 201 -7.35 1.77 -16.80
C GLU A 201 -6.41 2.33 -15.72
N ALA A 202 -6.82 3.45 -15.12
CA ALA A 202 -6.14 4.04 -13.99
C ALA A 202 -6.05 3.04 -12.83
N VAL A 203 -4.83 2.80 -12.33
CA VAL A 203 -4.57 1.90 -11.20
C VAL A 203 -5.28 2.43 -9.95
N PHE A 204 -6.35 1.76 -9.51
CA PHE A 204 -7.11 2.09 -8.30
C PHE A 204 -6.35 1.63 -7.03
N ASP A 205 -5.34 2.41 -6.64
CA ASP A 205 -4.43 2.08 -5.56
C ASP A 205 -4.80 2.78 -4.24
N LEU A 206 -5.44 2.04 -3.34
CA LEU A 206 -5.84 2.52 -2.01
C LEU A 206 -4.66 2.70 -1.03
N SER A 207 -3.46 2.19 -1.36
CA SER A 207 -2.27 2.35 -0.50
C SER A 207 -1.70 3.76 -0.52
N LYS A 208 -2.08 4.57 -1.52
CA LYS A 208 -1.69 5.98 -1.66
C LYS A 208 -2.35 6.89 -0.61
N ILE A 209 -3.41 6.44 0.05
CA ILE A 209 -4.08 7.22 1.09
C ILE A 209 -3.22 7.20 2.37
N ILE A 210 -2.59 8.34 2.66
CA ILE A 210 -1.76 8.56 3.85
C ILE A 210 -2.67 8.93 5.04
N PRO A 211 -2.31 8.61 6.30
CA PRO A 211 -3.02 9.12 7.47
C PRO A 211 -3.11 10.66 7.50
N GLN A 212 -4.32 11.22 7.44
CA GLN A 212 -4.60 12.67 7.38
C GLN A 212 -5.34 13.20 8.62
N ALA A 213 -5.77 12.35 9.55
CA ALA A 213 -6.62 12.76 10.68
C ALA A 213 -6.06 13.96 11.47
N GLU A 214 -4.77 13.96 11.80
CA GLU A 214 -4.16 15.07 12.56
C GLU A 214 -4.00 16.32 11.70
N ASN A 215 -3.68 16.16 10.41
CA ASN A 215 -3.52 17.26 9.47
C ASN A 215 -4.84 18.00 9.25
N VAL A 216 -5.93 17.26 8.99
CA VAL A 216 -7.28 17.81 8.82
C VAL A 216 -7.73 18.56 10.08
N LEU A 217 -7.52 17.96 11.26
CA LEU A 217 -7.93 18.56 12.52
C LEU A 217 -7.07 19.77 12.92
N SER A 218 -5.83 19.87 12.43
CA SER A 218 -4.95 21.02 12.67
C SER A 218 -5.43 22.30 12.01
N LEU A 219 -6.27 22.20 10.96
CA LEU A 219 -6.86 23.35 10.27
C LEU A 219 -8.00 24.01 11.05
N LEU A 220 -8.54 23.34 12.06
CA LEU A 220 -9.68 23.79 12.85
C LEU A 220 -9.23 24.57 14.09
N GLU A 221 -9.99 25.61 14.44
CA GLU A 221 -9.70 26.43 15.61
C GLU A 221 -9.92 25.66 16.92
N ALA A 222 -9.08 25.91 17.93
CA ALA A 222 -9.18 25.19 19.20
C ALA A 222 -10.49 25.48 19.98
N LYS A 223 -11.11 26.65 19.76
CA LYS A 223 -12.30 27.11 20.50
C LYS A 223 -13.45 27.37 19.55
N ALA A 224 -14.46 26.49 19.57
CA ALA A 224 -15.70 26.67 18.81
C ALA A 224 -16.67 27.60 19.57
N LEU A 225 -17.30 28.55 18.88
CA LEU A 225 -18.30 29.46 19.47
C LEU A 225 -19.61 28.74 19.84
N PHE A 226 -19.91 27.63 19.15
CA PHE A 226 -21.14 26.86 19.33
C PHE A 226 -21.04 25.77 20.41
N TYR A 227 -19.85 25.43 20.90
CA TYR A 227 -19.64 24.30 21.82
C TYR A 227 -18.85 24.70 23.07
N THR A 228 -19.19 24.15 24.24
CA THR A 228 -18.59 24.59 25.51
C THR A 228 -17.13 24.18 25.71
N LYS A 229 -16.72 23.03 25.15
CA LYS A 229 -15.35 22.49 25.19
C LYS A 229 -14.63 22.64 23.84
N PRO A 230 -13.29 22.50 23.79
CA PRO A 230 -12.54 22.47 22.54
C PRO A 230 -13.05 21.38 21.58
N PHE A 231 -13.82 21.78 20.56
CA PHE A 231 -14.56 20.84 19.70
C PHE A 231 -13.62 19.97 18.83
N ALA A 232 -12.48 20.52 18.38
CA ALA A 232 -11.44 19.76 17.68
C ALA A 232 -10.95 18.54 18.47
N SER A 233 -10.87 18.63 19.81
CA SER A 233 -10.48 17.51 20.67
C SER A 233 -11.54 16.40 20.73
N ILE A 234 -12.81 16.76 20.57
CA ILE A 234 -13.94 15.83 20.52
C ILE A 234 -13.92 15.11 19.18
N LEU A 235 -13.80 15.85 18.08
CA LEU A 235 -13.59 15.28 16.75
C LEU A 235 -12.41 14.31 16.75
N LYS A 236 -11.25 14.68 17.33
CA LYS A 236 -10.08 13.79 17.44
C LYS A 236 -10.41 12.44 18.10
N LYS A 237 -11.28 12.40 19.11
CA LYS A 237 -11.73 11.13 19.73
C LYS A 237 -12.59 10.32 18.76
N HIS A 238 -13.51 10.95 18.04
CA HIS A 238 -14.36 10.27 17.06
C HIS A 238 -13.56 9.74 15.86
N TYR A 239 -12.55 10.47 15.36
CA TYR A 239 -11.63 9.96 14.33
C TYR A 239 -10.90 8.71 14.81
N LYS A 240 -10.40 8.68 16.06
CA LYS A 240 -9.76 7.49 16.63
C LYS A 240 -10.72 6.29 16.72
N LEU A 241 -11.96 6.53 17.14
CA LEU A 241 -13.00 5.48 17.19
C LEU A 241 -13.30 4.95 15.79
N GLY A 242 -13.41 5.84 14.80
CA GLY A 242 -13.60 5.49 13.39
C GLY A 242 -12.47 4.65 12.83
N THR A 243 -11.21 5.05 13.07
CA THR A 243 -10.03 4.27 12.68
C THR A 243 -10.02 2.89 13.34
N SER A 244 -10.37 2.79 14.62
CA SER A 244 -10.46 1.50 15.32
C SER A 244 -11.54 0.61 14.72
N PHE A 245 -12.67 1.18 14.30
CA PHE A 245 -13.76 0.44 13.67
C PHE A 245 -13.36 -0.05 12.27
N ALA A 246 -12.74 0.79 11.45
CA ALA A 246 -12.22 0.40 10.14
C ALA A 246 -11.17 -0.71 10.24
N LYS A 247 -10.29 -0.68 11.25
CA LYS A 247 -9.33 -1.78 11.52
C LYS A 247 -10.03 -3.12 11.78
N ASN A 248 -11.16 -3.10 12.50
CA ASN A 248 -11.92 -4.31 12.77
C ASN A 248 -12.59 -4.85 11.50
N ILE A 249 -13.09 -3.97 10.63
CA ILE A 249 -13.64 -4.38 9.32
C ILE A 249 -12.55 -5.05 8.48
N VAL A 250 -11.35 -4.44 8.40
CA VAL A 250 -10.22 -4.98 7.61
C VAL A 250 -9.68 -6.29 8.20
N ALA A 251 -9.74 -6.48 9.52
CA ALA A 251 -9.24 -7.67 10.20
C ALA A 251 -10.25 -8.84 10.28
N LYS A 252 -11.49 -8.62 9.84
CA LYS A 252 -12.56 -9.63 9.91
C LYS A 252 -12.28 -10.71 8.85
N GLU A 253 -12.25 -11.98 9.27
CA GLU A 253 -12.24 -13.12 8.35
C GLU A 253 -13.65 -13.27 7.76
N ILE A 254 -13.74 -13.26 6.43
CA ILE A 254 -15.01 -13.23 5.71
C ILE A 254 -15.20 -14.56 4.98
N VAL A 255 -16.34 -15.21 5.22
CA VAL A 255 -16.79 -16.39 4.48
C VAL A 255 -17.30 -15.94 3.11
N ALA A 256 -16.72 -16.50 2.05
CA ALA A 256 -17.03 -16.12 0.67
C ALA A 256 -18.48 -16.48 0.27
N LEU A 257 -19.10 -15.63 -0.54
CA LEU A 257 -20.45 -15.84 -1.07
C LEU A 257 -20.50 -17.04 -2.04
N GLU A 258 -21.62 -17.77 -2.08
CA GLU A 258 -21.86 -18.83 -3.08
C GLU A 258 -21.80 -18.24 -4.50
N LEU A 259 -21.00 -18.88 -5.38
CA LEU A 259 -20.72 -18.44 -6.74
C LEU A 259 -21.99 -18.48 -7.61
N ASN A 260 -22.17 -17.43 -8.44
CA ASN A 260 -23.13 -17.25 -9.57
C ASN A 260 -24.20 -16.16 -9.42
N THR A 261 -24.37 -15.51 -8.26
CA THR A 261 -25.45 -14.52 -8.08
C THR A 261 -25.08 -13.11 -8.57
N PHE A 262 -23.83 -12.67 -8.37
CA PHE A 262 -23.40 -11.30 -8.71
C PHE A 262 -23.07 -11.09 -10.20
N GLU A 263 -22.78 -12.15 -10.96
CA GLU A 263 -22.47 -12.07 -12.40
C GLU A 263 -23.68 -11.67 -13.26
N LYS A 264 -24.89 -11.74 -12.71
CA LYS A 264 -26.13 -11.33 -13.39
C LYS A 264 -26.48 -9.85 -13.19
N ILE A 265 -25.77 -9.14 -12.31
CA ILE A 265 -26.06 -7.73 -11.99
C ILE A 265 -25.44 -6.84 -13.08
N GLU A 266 -26.27 -6.20 -13.89
CA GLU A 266 -25.81 -5.27 -14.94
C GLU A 266 -25.79 -3.82 -14.47
N CYS A 267 -26.85 -3.38 -13.79
CA CYS A 267 -27.01 -2.00 -13.30
C CYS A 267 -27.43 -1.97 -11.82
N VAL A 268 -27.10 -0.86 -11.16
CA VAL A 268 -27.42 -0.63 -9.74
C VAL A 268 -28.11 0.72 -9.57
N GLU A 269 -29.23 0.76 -8.83
CA GLU A 269 -29.89 2.01 -8.43
C GLU A 269 -29.98 2.07 -6.90
N ILE A 270 -29.36 3.10 -6.31
CA ILE A 270 -29.42 3.37 -4.87
C ILE A 270 -30.44 4.46 -4.59
N GLN A 271 -31.35 4.22 -3.65
CA GLN A 271 -32.43 5.14 -3.31
C GLN A 271 -32.13 5.87 -2.00
N ILE A 272 -32.15 7.20 -2.05
CA ILE A 272 -31.89 8.08 -0.90
C ILE A 272 -33.11 8.97 -0.63
N HIS A 273 -33.49 9.09 0.64
CA HIS A 273 -34.62 9.94 1.03
C HIS A 273 -34.24 11.41 0.99
N LYS A 274 -34.96 12.24 0.21
CA LYS A 274 -34.68 13.68 0.10
C LYS A 274 -34.65 14.41 1.44
N LYS A 275 -35.65 14.19 2.32
CA LYS A 275 -35.80 14.96 3.57
C LYS A 275 -34.86 14.53 4.69
N GLU A 276 -34.23 13.38 4.56
CA GLU A 276 -33.37 12.83 5.61
C GLU A 276 -31.94 12.61 5.15
N ILE A 277 -31.65 12.55 3.85
CA ILE A 277 -30.35 12.13 3.31
C ILE A 277 -29.90 10.83 3.98
N ASN A 278 -30.79 9.84 3.95
CA ASN A 278 -30.57 8.51 4.50
C ASN A 278 -30.84 7.48 3.40
N PHE A 279 -30.11 6.37 3.45
CA PHE A 279 -30.33 5.21 2.59
C PHE A 279 -31.74 4.64 2.82
N GLN A 280 -32.51 4.47 1.73
CA GLN A 280 -33.83 3.83 1.78
C GLN A 280 -33.81 2.40 1.25
N GLY A 281 -32.99 2.14 0.23
CA GLY A 281 -32.92 0.83 -0.42
C GLY A 281 -31.99 0.85 -1.62
N ILE A 282 -31.77 -0.33 -2.19
CA ILE A 282 -30.98 -0.54 -3.40
C ILE A 282 -31.69 -1.58 -4.27
N THR A 283 -31.75 -1.30 -5.56
CA THR A 283 -32.35 -2.18 -6.58
C THR A 283 -31.27 -2.59 -7.56
N PHE A 284 -31.15 -3.89 -7.80
CA PHE A 284 -30.25 -4.45 -8.81
C PHE A 284 -31.04 -4.85 -10.05
N PHE A 285 -30.49 -4.60 -11.24
CA PHE A 285 -31.15 -4.91 -12.52
C PHE A 285 -30.35 -5.94 -13.32
N SER A 286 -31.06 -6.82 -14.02
CA SER A 286 -30.52 -7.81 -14.97
C SER A 286 -31.38 -7.78 -16.23
N GLY A 287 -30.81 -7.48 -17.40
CA GLY A 287 -31.57 -7.37 -18.65
C GLY A 287 -32.63 -6.26 -18.64
N GLY A 288 -32.46 -5.24 -17.80
CA GLY A 288 -33.41 -4.12 -17.64
C GLY A 288 -34.57 -4.37 -16.67
N GLU A 289 -34.74 -5.58 -16.12
CA GLU A 289 -35.76 -5.89 -15.11
C GLU A 289 -35.17 -5.88 -13.69
N PRO A 290 -35.94 -5.42 -12.67
CA PRO A 290 -35.50 -5.43 -11.28
C PRO A 290 -35.45 -6.86 -10.73
N MET A 291 -34.34 -7.22 -10.08
CA MET A 291 -34.16 -8.52 -9.43
C MET A 291 -34.78 -8.54 -8.03
N ASP A 292 -35.34 -9.68 -7.62
CA ASP A 292 -35.75 -9.90 -6.23
C ASP A 292 -34.52 -10.18 -5.35
N THR A 293 -34.02 -9.12 -4.70
CA THR A 293 -32.85 -9.16 -3.82
C THR A 293 -33.21 -8.94 -2.35
N SER A 294 -34.48 -9.17 -2.00
CA SER A 294 -35.05 -8.93 -0.66
C SER A 294 -34.33 -9.64 0.50
N THR A 295 -33.46 -10.60 0.21
CA THR A 295 -32.63 -11.33 1.18
C THR A 295 -31.32 -10.61 1.56
N PHE A 296 -30.82 -9.65 0.78
CA PHE A 296 -29.54 -8.96 1.05
C PHE A 296 -29.54 -7.43 0.79
N THR A 297 -30.68 -6.80 0.48
CA THR A 297 -30.76 -5.34 0.19
C THR A 297 -31.71 -4.53 1.06
N LYS A 298 -32.18 -5.09 2.19
CA LYS A 298 -33.19 -4.46 3.06
C LYS A 298 -32.71 -3.19 3.76
N ASP A 299 -31.44 -3.14 4.14
CA ASP A 299 -30.82 -2.02 4.82
C ASP A 299 -29.35 -1.88 4.42
N LEU A 300 -28.72 -0.79 4.86
CA LEU A 300 -27.33 -0.48 4.54
C LEU A 300 -26.35 -1.51 5.13
N ASP A 301 -26.71 -2.15 6.24
CA ASP A 301 -25.90 -3.20 6.86
C ASP A 301 -25.88 -4.48 6.02
N SER A 302 -27.04 -4.89 5.50
CA SER A 302 -27.16 -6.01 4.57
C SER A 302 -26.37 -5.76 3.28
N LEU A 303 -26.39 -4.51 2.78
CA LEU A 303 -25.59 -4.11 1.62
C LEU A 303 -24.08 -4.18 1.90
N ILE A 304 -23.64 -3.69 3.05
CA ILE A 304 -22.23 -3.78 3.46
C ILE A 304 -21.81 -5.24 3.61
N ASP A 305 -22.61 -6.08 4.26
CA ASP A 305 -22.34 -7.51 4.41
C ASP A 305 -22.27 -8.21 3.04
N PHE A 306 -23.10 -7.82 2.09
CA PHE A 306 -23.02 -8.31 0.70
C PHE A 306 -21.70 -7.92 0.03
N LEU A 307 -21.31 -6.64 0.12
CA LEU A 307 -20.06 -6.13 -0.48
C LEU A 307 -18.81 -6.73 0.20
N GLU A 308 -18.82 -6.93 1.52
CA GLU A 308 -17.75 -7.59 2.29
C GLU A 308 -17.47 -9.00 1.76
N ARG A 309 -18.53 -9.74 1.43
CA ARG A 309 -18.44 -11.14 1.00
C ARG A 309 -17.99 -11.34 -0.44
N ILE A 310 -17.83 -10.28 -1.23
CA ILE A 310 -17.31 -10.35 -2.62
C ILE A 310 -15.77 -10.40 -2.58
N PRO A 311 -15.15 -11.52 -3.01
CA PRO A 311 -13.69 -11.62 -3.06
C PRO A 311 -13.09 -10.64 -4.07
N ARG A 312 -12.03 -9.91 -3.68
CA ARG A 312 -11.31 -8.93 -4.53
C ARG A 312 -10.88 -9.47 -5.90
N LYS A 313 -10.57 -10.78 -6.00
CA LYS A 313 -10.19 -11.42 -7.27
C LYS A 313 -11.28 -11.36 -8.35
N PHE A 314 -12.54 -11.12 -7.96
CA PHE A 314 -13.66 -11.02 -8.89
C PHE A 314 -13.99 -9.57 -9.28
N GLU A 315 -13.25 -8.57 -8.80
CA GLU A 315 -13.48 -7.16 -9.10
C GLU A 315 -13.54 -6.88 -10.61
N ASN A 316 -12.66 -7.52 -11.40
CA ASN A 316 -12.61 -7.35 -12.86
C ASN A 316 -13.73 -8.11 -13.61
N ARG A 317 -14.53 -8.91 -12.89
CA ARG A 317 -15.69 -9.65 -13.45
C ARG A 317 -17.02 -9.00 -13.07
N LEU A 318 -17.01 -7.93 -12.25
CA LEU A 318 -18.21 -7.17 -11.89
C LEU A 318 -18.61 -6.23 -13.04
N SER A 319 -19.90 -5.93 -13.16
CA SER A 319 -20.38 -4.84 -14.03
C SER A 319 -19.86 -3.47 -13.56
N ALA A 320 -19.86 -2.47 -14.44
CA ALA A 320 -19.29 -1.15 -14.15
C ALA A 320 -19.91 -0.48 -12.89
N ASP A 321 -21.23 -0.49 -12.77
CA ASP A 321 -21.94 0.08 -11.61
C ASP A 321 -21.63 -0.70 -10.31
N LEU A 322 -21.61 -2.04 -10.37
CA LEU A 322 -21.32 -2.88 -9.20
C LEU A 322 -19.85 -2.77 -8.79
N GLN A 323 -18.94 -2.67 -9.76
CA GLN A 323 -17.52 -2.41 -9.53
C GLN A 323 -17.32 -1.03 -8.87
N CYS A 324 -18.05 -0.01 -9.31
CA CYS A 324 -18.02 1.30 -8.69
C CYS A 324 -18.52 1.25 -7.24
N LEU A 325 -19.66 0.59 -6.99
CA LEU A 325 -20.19 0.40 -5.64
C LEU A 325 -19.21 -0.34 -4.71
N TYR A 326 -18.59 -1.41 -5.23
CA TYR A 326 -17.58 -2.19 -4.52
C TYR A 326 -16.33 -1.36 -4.18
N ARG A 327 -15.80 -0.62 -5.16
CA ARG A 327 -14.65 0.27 -4.97
C ARG A 327 -14.97 1.43 -4.04
N ALA A 328 -16.18 2.01 -4.12
CA ALA A 328 -16.65 3.08 -3.23
C ALA A 328 -16.76 2.60 -1.78
N TYR A 329 -17.27 1.38 -1.56
CA TYR A 329 -17.27 0.76 -0.23
C TYR A 329 -15.84 0.63 0.32
N HIS A 330 -14.92 0.01 -0.43
CA HIS A 330 -13.53 -0.12 0.03
C HIS A 330 -12.83 1.22 0.23
N LEU A 331 -13.05 2.19 -0.66
CA LEU A 331 -12.56 3.55 -0.50
C LEU A 331 -13.06 4.15 0.81
N SER A 332 -14.35 4.05 1.13
CA SER A 332 -14.90 4.59 2.38
C SER A 332 -14.26 3.99 3.63
N VAL A 333 -13.94 2.68 3.63
CA VAL A 333 -13.22 2.01 4.72
C VAL A 333 -11.79 2.54 4.85
N HIS A 334 -11.09 2.71 3.73
CA HIS A 334 -9.72 3.23 3.72
C HIS A 334 -9.63 4.73 4.06
N LEU A 335 -10.63 5.53 3.67
CA LEU A 335 -10.78 6.92 4.12
C LEU A 335 -10.97 6.96 5.64
N MET A 336 -11.82 6.07 6.19
CA MET A 336 -12.05 5.95 7.63
C MET A 336 -10.80 5.50 8.40
N LEU A 337 -10.05 4.54 7.85
CA LEU A 337 -8.80 4.03 8.42
C LEU A 337 -7.73 5.12 8.55
N ASN A 338 -7.62 5.98 7.54
CA ASN A 338 -6.62 7.04 7.48
C ASN A 338 -7.12 8.40 7.99
N GLY A 339 -8.41 8.52 8.33
CA GLY A 339 -9.01 9.80 8.74
C GLY A 339 -9.07 10.84 7.61
N ALA A 340 -9.22 10.41 6.36
CA ALA A 340 -9.24 11.26 5.17
C ALA A 340 -10.68 11.64 4.76
N TYR A 341 -11.48 12.10 5.71
CA TYR A 341 -12.86 12.55 5.51
C TYR A 341 -13.14 13.75 6.41
N VAL A 342 -14.15 14.56 6.07
CA VAL A 342 -14.49 15.83 6.74
C VAL A 342 -16.00 16.01 6.91
N PRO A 343 -16.48 16.66 7.98
CA PRO A 343 -17.90 16.93 8.17
C PRO A 343 -18.35 18.15 7.35
N GLN A 344 -19.60 18.13 6.89
CA GLN A 344 -20.25 19.22 6.17
C GLN A 344 -21.68 19.40 6.69
N ILE A 345 -22.02 20.62 7.09
CA ILE A 345 -23.40 20.97 7.49
C ILE A 345 -24.24 21.31 6.25
N VAL A 346 -25.46 20.79 6.22
CA VAL A 346 -26.41 20.90 5.11
C VAL A 346 -27.79 21.29 5.67
N GLU A 347 -28.47 22.20 4.98
CA GLU A 347 -29.85 22.60 5.23
C GLU A 347 -30.80 21.76 4.36
N LEU A 348 -31.88 21.25 4.97
CA LEU A 348 -32.82 20.31 4.34
C LEU A 348 -34.14 20.98 3.94
N GLU A 349 -34.83 21.57 4.92
CA GLU A 349 -36.08 22.34 4.80
C GLU A 349 -35.97 23.48 5.82
N GLU A 350 -36.27 24.74 5.45
CA GLU A 350 -35.97 26.09 6.02
C GLU A 350 -35.65 26.31 7.53
N VAL A 351 -35.64 25.29 8.39
CA VAL A 351 -35.26 25.33 9.80
C VAL A 351 -34.56 24.02 10.30
N HIS A 352 -34.33 23.04 9.43
CA HIS A 352 -33.71 21.74 9.79
C HIS A 352 -32.33 21.57 9.16
N TYR A 353 -31.36 21.26 10.02
CA TYR A 353 -29.96 21.07 9.64
C TYR A 353 -29.51 19.64 9.92
N LYS A 354 -28.58 19.15 9.10
CA LYS A 354 -27.93 17.85 9.26
C LYS A 354 -26.44 17.95 8.93
N VAL A 355 -25.60 17.15 9.59
CA VAL A 355 -24.19 17.00 9.21
C VAL A 355 -24.02 15.69 8.45
N ARG A 356 -23.36 15.78 7.30
CA ARG A 356 -22.92 14.63 6.48
C ARG A 356 -21.40 14.56 6.47
N TRP A 357 -20.83 13.36 6.36
CA TRP A 357 -19.38 13.15 6.34
C TRP A 357 -18.91 12.85 4.92
N ILE A 358 -18.08 13.71 4.32
CA ILE A 358 -17.63 13.55 2.93
C ILE A 358 -16.12 13.24 2.86
N PRO A 359 -15.61 12.70 1.74
CA PRO A 359 -14.17 12.53 1.54
C PRO A 359 -13.39 13.85 1.64
N ALA A 360 -12.16 13.81 2.14
CA ALA A 360 -11.29 14.98 2.22
C ALA A 360 -10.71 15.31 0.82
N MET A 361 -11.49 16.02 0.00
CA MET A 361 -11.17 16.36 -1.39
C MET A 361 -9.93 17.27 -1.56
N ALA A 362 -9.36 17.77 -0.45
CA ALA A 362 -8.11 18.53 -0.47
C ALA A 362 -6.87 17.68 -0.75
N SER A 363 -6.92 16.36 -0.45
CA SER A 363 -5.86 15.43 -0.85
C SER A 363 -6.00 15.10 -2.34
N GLU A 364 -4.93 15.35 -3.10
CA GLU A 364 -4.89 15.03 -4.53
C GLU A 364 -5.12 13.54 -4.78
N GLU A 365 -4.61 12.68 -3.90
CA GLU A 365 -4.79 11.23 -3.97
C GLU A 365 -6.26 10.83 -3.77
N VAL A 366 -6.94 11.43 -2.79
CA VAL A 366 -8.37 11.19 -2.54
C VAL A 366 -9.22 11.72 -3.70
N ASN A 367 -8.94 12.94 -4.18
CA ASN A 367 -9.67 13.52 -5.31
C ASN A 367 -9.51 12.67 -6.57
N TYR A 368 -8.29 12.21 -6.87
CA TYR A 368 -8.01 11.32 -8.01
C TYR A 368 -8.78 9.99 -7.92
N LEU A 369 -8.83 9.37 -6.73
CA LEU A 369 -9.60 8.14 -6.52
C LEU A 369 -11.11 8.38 -6.72
N VAL A 370 -11.65 9.51 -6.26
CA VAL A 370 -13.07 9.88 -6.47
C VAL A 370 -13.35 10.12 -7.96
N GLU A 371 -12.48 10.85 -8.67
CA GLU A 371 -12.58 11.09 -10.12
C GLU A 371 -12.47 9.78 -10.93
N SER A 372 -11.68 8.81 -10.47
CA SER A 372 -11.59 7.49 -11.12
C SER A 372 -12.89 6.68 -11.04
N LEU A 373 -13.70 6.89 -9.98
CA LEU A 373 -15.01 6.25 -9.84
C LEU A 373 -16.08 6.92 -10.71
N GLU A 374 -15.94 8.22 -10.96
CA GLU A 374 -16.87 9.00 -11.79
C GLU A 374 -16.92 8.49 -13.25
N LYS A 375 -15.81 7.98 -13.78
CA LYS A 375 -15.69 7.55 -15.18
C LYS A 375 -16.59 6.37 -15.57
N ASN A 376 -17.05 5.58 -14.60
CA ASN A 376 -17.66 4.27 -14.84
C ASN A 376 -19.09 4.14 -14.28
N ILE A 377 -19.77 5.24 -13.93
CA ILE A 377 -21.13 5.17 -13.35
C ILE A 377 -22.24 5.45 -14.36
N SER A 378 -23.35 4.73 -14.21
CA SER A 378 -24.60 5.02 -14.90
C SER A 378 -25.24 6.31 -14.38
N GLN A 379 -26.03 6.98 -15.23
CA GLN A 379 -26.70 8.25 -14.89
C GLN A 379 -27.73 8.13 -13.76
N ARG A 380 -28.21 6.91 -13.49
CA ARG A 380 -29.24 6.60 -12.47
C ARG A 380 -28.68 5.87 -11.24
N PHE A 381 -27.36 5.91 -11.05
CA PHE A 381 -26.70 5.16 -9.99
C PHE A 381 -27.19 5.55 -8.58
N VAL A 382 -27.43 6.86 -8.35
CA VAL A 382 -28.10 7.36 -7.13
C VAL A 382 -29.37 8.15 -7.48
N ALA A 383 -30.52 7.65 -7.03
CA ALA A 383 -31.82 8.27 -7.19
C ALA A 383 -32.31 8.91 -5.89
N ILE A 384 -32.74 10.18 -5.97
CA ILE A 384 -33.28 10.91 -4.81
C ILE A 384 -34.80 10.92 -4.87
N ASN A 385 -35.42 10.23 -3.91
CA ASN A 385 -36.86 10.09 -3.82
C ASN A 385 -37.49 11.31 -3.13
N THR A 386 -38.47 11.91 -3.80
CA THR A 386 -39.33 12.97 -3.25
C THR A 386 -40.65 12.39 -2.72
N ALA A 387 -41.33 13.12 -1.84
CA ALA A 387 -42.65 12.73 -1.32
C ALA A 387 -43.74 12.59 -2.41
N SER A 388 -43.51 13.10 -3.62
CA SER A 388 -44.45 13.11 -4.75
C SER A 388 -44.20 12.05 -5.83
N LYS A 389 -43.41 10.99 -5.51
CA LYS A 389 -42.99 9.92 -6.47
C LYS A 389 -42.18 10.42 -7.68
N LYS A 390 -41.77 11.70 -7.73
CA LYS A 390 -40.80 12.18 -8.73
C LYS A 390 -39.37 11.88 -8.26
N GLN A 391 -38.56 11.29 -9.13
CA GLN A 391 -37.12 11.10 -8.90
C GLN A 391 -36.33 12.33 -9.37
N GLN A 392 -35.38 12.78 -8.56
CA GLN A 392 -34.41 13.83 -8.90
C GLN A 392 -32.99 13.25 -8.93
N TYR A 393 -32.09 13.90 -9.67
CA TYR A 393 -30.76 13.39 -9.98
C TYR A 393 -29.65 14.32 -9.48
N LEU A 394 -28.47 13.77 -9.25
CA LEU A 394 -27.24 14.48 -8.90
C LEU A 394 -26.25 14.42 -10.07
N THR A 395 -25.28 15.33 -10.09
CA THR A 395 -24.12 15.23 -11.00
C THR A 395 -23.34 13.93 -10.72
N PRO A 396 -22.63 13.33 -11.71
CA PRO A 396 -21.85 12.11 -11.49
C PRO A 396 -20.91 12.18 -10.27
N LYS A 397 -20.17 13.28 -10.14
CA LYS A 397 -19.32 13.54 -8.97
C LYS A 397 -20.10 13.59 -7.65
N ASP A 398 -21.25 14.29 -7.63
CA ASP A 398 -22.09 14.38 -6.43
C ASP A 398 -22.75 13.05 -6.07
N GLN A 399 -23.05 12.18 -7.04
CA GLN A 399 -23.54 10.81 -6.79
C GLN A 399 -22.50 10.00 -5.99
N ILE A 400 -21.22 10.04 -6.40
CA ILE A 400 -20.13 9.37 -5.69
C ILE A 400 -19.93 9.96 -4.28
N ILE A 401 -19.91 11.29 -4.15
CA ILE A 401 -19.78 11.96 -2.84
C ILE A 401 -20.95 11.58 -1.93
N CYS A 402 -22.18 11.51 -2.45
CA CYS A 402 -23.36 11.13 -1.69
C CYS A 402 -23.29 9.66 -1.22
N LEU A 403 -22.83 8.75 -2.09
CA LEU A 403 -22.62 7.34 -1.74
C LEU A 403 -21.55 7.17 -0.66
N LEU A 404 -20.36 7.74 -0.85
CA LEU A 404 -19.29 7.71 0.13
C LEU A 404 -19.74 8.33 1.46
N SER A 405 -20.50 9.42 1.39
CA SER A 405 -21.07 10.06 2.57
C SER A 405 -22.05 9.18 3.32
N THR A 406 -22.78 8.32 2.62
CA THR A 406 -23.74 7.40 3.23
C THR A 406 -23.01 6.34 4.04
N PHE A 407 -21.96 5.72 3.47
CA PHE A 407 -21.10 4.77 4.18
C PHE A 407 -20.37 5.40 5.38
N LEU A 408 -19.72 6.55 5.17
CA LEU A 408 -18.97 7.25 6.22
C LEU A 408 -19.88 7.65 7.40
N THR A 409 -21.07 8.19 7.10
CA THR A 409 -22.03 8.58 8.14
C THR A 409 -22.54 7.36 8.90
N HIS A 410 -22.80 6.24 8.21
CA HIS A 410 -23.20 4.99 8.86
C HIS A 410 -22.15 4.44 9.83
N TYR A 411 -20.88 4.46 9.44
CA TYR A 411 -19.79 4.00 10.31
C TYR A 411 -19.61 4.87 11.55
N MET A 412 -19.87 6.17 11.43
CA MET A 412 -19.86 7.08 12.58
C MET A 412 -20.92 6.72 13.62
N LEU A 413 -22.10 6.26 13.18
CA LEU A 413 -23.21 5.92 14.08
C LEU A 413 -22.95 4.66 14.90
N LYS A 414 -22.40 3.59 14.29
CA LYS A 414 -22.23 2.28 14.94
C LYS A 414 -21.32 2.26 16.17
N LYS A 415 -20.51 3.30 16.39
CA LYS A 415 -19.66 3.47 17.59
C LYS A 415 -19.93 4.78 18.36
N GLY A 416 -20.86 5.61 17.88
CA GLY A 416 -21.03 7.01 18.25
C GLY A 416 -21.71 7.31 19.59
N SER A 417 -22.03 6.33 20.44
CA SER A 417 -22.67 6.62 21.74
C SER A 417 -21.66 6.93 22.86
N CYS A 418 -20.71 7.83 22.62
CA CYS A 418 -19.99 8.47 23.72
C CYS A 418 -20.73 9.76 24.09
N THR A 419 -21.77 9.67 24.93
CA THR A 419 -22.31 10.86 25.59
C THR A 419 -21.19 11.48 26.41
N THR A 420 -20.70 12.65 25.98
CA THR A 420 -19.67 13.35 26.77
C THR A 420 -20.33 13.80 28.08
N GLY A 421 -19.71 13.47 29.22
CA GLY A 421 -20.33 13.58 30.55
C GLY A 421 -20.64 14.99 31.09
N THR A 422 -20.95 15.98 30.26
CA THR A 422 -21.24 17.38 30.64
C THR A 422 -22.04 18.10 29.55
N LYS A 423 -23.05 18.98 29.75
CA LYS A 423 -24.22 19.07 30.67
C LYS A 423 -25.07 20.32 30.28
N THR A 424 -25.21 20.66 28.99
CA THR A 424 -26.13 21.71 28.49
C THR A 424 -27.05 21.16 27.37
N PRO A 425 -28.31 21.64 27.23
CA PRO A 425 -29.20 21.18 26.16
C PRO A 425 -28.67 21.45 24.74
N LEU A 426 -27.93 22.55 24.55
CA LEU A 426 -27.35 22.91 23.26
C LEU A 426 -26.21 21.96 22.84
N ASP A 427 -25.28 21.64 23.76
CA ASP A 427 -24.20 20.68 23.48
C ASP A 427 -24.79 19.31 23.06
N PHE A 428 -25.92 18.90 23.67
CA PHE A 428 -26.62 17.66 23.30
C PHE A 428 -27.20 17.71 21.88
N LYS A 429 -27.85 18.81 21.48
CA LYS A 429 -28.32 19.01 20.10
C LYS A 429 -27.16 18.92 19.10
N ILE A 430 -26.01 19.52 19.43
CA ILE A 430 -24.82 19.50 18.56
C ILE A 430 -24.21 18.10 18.47
N ASP A 431 -24.11 17.37 19.59
CA ASP A 431 -23.65 15.98 19.60
C ASP A 431 -24.58 15.11 18.74
N GLU A 432 -25.91 15.28 18.86
CA GLU A 432 -26.88 14.56 18.04
C GLU A 432 -26.77 14.90 16.54
N LEU A 433 -26.46 16.16 16.23
CA LEU A 433 -26.29 16.64 14.86
C LEU A 433 -25.04 16.01 14.18
N PHE A 434 -23.91 15.94 14.88
CA PHE A 434 -22.64 15.44 14.32
C PHE A 434 -22.48 13.92 14.37
N PHE A 435 -22.94 13.28 15.45
CA PHE A 435 -22.57 11.90 15.77
C PHE A 435 -23.76 10.93 15.84
N SER A 436 -25.00 11.43 15.86
CA SER A 436 -26.21 10.60 15.91
C SER A 436 -27.04 10.62 14.62
N ASN A 437 -26.57 11.30 13.56
CA ASN A 437 -27.23 11.37 12.24
C ASN A 437 -28.69 11.89 12.33
N LYS A 438 -29.02 12.65 13.38
CA LYS A 438 -30.33 13.26 13.58
C LYS A 438 -30.35 14.68 13.02
N LYS A 439 -31.43 15.03 12.32
CA LYS A 439 -31.67 16.42 11.95
C LYS A 439 -32.08 17.22 13.19
N GLN A 440 -31.59 18.46 13.31
CA GLN A 440 -31.88 19.35 14.43
C GLN A 440 -32.43 20.68 13.92
N SER A 441 -33.27 21.31 14.74
CA SER A 441 -33.70 22.69 14.56
C SER A 441 -33.27 23.53 15.76
N PHE A 442 -33.03 24.81 15.50
CA PHE A 442 -32.53 25.77 16.48
C PHE A 442 -33.50 26.96 16.57
N PRO A 443 -34.72 26.75 17.13
CA PRO A 443 -35.77 27.76 17.14
C PRO A 443 -35.52 28.86 18.18
N ASP A 444 -34.83 28.52 19.28
CA ASP A 444 -34.55 29.45 20.38
C ASP A 444 -33.66 30.59 19.90
N PHE A 445 -33.97 31.82 20.31
CA PHE A 445 -33.26 33.03 19.89
C PHE A 445 -31.74 32.93 20.06
N GLU A 446 -31.28 32.37 21.19
CA GLU A 446 -29.87 32.14 21.50
C GLU A 446 -29.18 31.10 20.60
N GLU A 447 -29.96 30.27 19.91
CA GLU A 447 -29.46 29.13 19.11
C GLU A 447 -29.51 29.39 17.59
N GLN A 448 -30.21 30.41 17.12
CA GLN A 448 -30.43 30.68 15.68
C GLN A 448 -29.13 30.84 14.87
N GLN A 449 -28.03 31.27 15.51
CA GLN A 449 -26.73 31.45 14.86
C GLN A 449 -25.84 30.20 14.89
N VAL A 450 -26.26 29.13 15.57
CA VAL A 450 -25.48 27.90 15.73
C VAL A 450 -25.17 27.23 14.38
N PRO A 451 -26.13 27.02 13.46
CA PRO A 451 -25.83 26.41 12.16
C PRO A 451 -24.78 27.19 11.35
N ASN A 452 -24.89 28.53 11.36
CA ASN A 452 -23.94 29.39 10.68
C ASN A 452 -22.55 29.35 11.33
N SER A 453 -22.48 29.29 12.66
CA SER A 453 -21.23 29.15 13.41
C SER A 453 -20.54 27.81 13.11
N ILE A 454 -21.32 26.74 12.96
CA ILE A 454 -20.81 25.42 12.55
C ILE A 454 -20.28 25.46 11.11
N HIS A 455 -21.03 26.07 10.19
CA HIS A 455 -20.61 26.22 8.79
C HIS A 455 -19.26 26.94 8.69
N GLN A 456 -19.10 28.11 9.34
CA GLN A 456 -17.84 28.86 9.37
C GLN A 456 -16.68 28.03 9.92
N TYR A 457 -16.91 27.34 11.03
CA TYR A 457 -15.87 26.52 11.65
C TYR A 457 -15.37 25.40 10.73
N LEU A 458 -16.25 24.80 9.93
CA LEU A 458 -15.91 23.70 9.01
C LEU A 458 -15.41 24.16 7.65
N GLN A 459 -15.61 25.43 7.29
CA GLN A 459 -15.38 25.96 5.96
C GLN A 459 -13.96 25.77 5.42
N ARG A 460 -12.94 25.92 6.28
CA ARG A 460 -11.52 25.74 5.92
C ARG A 460 -11.24 24.35 5.34
N LEU A 461 -12.08 23.35 5.65
CA LEU A 461 -11.96 21.99 5.15
C LEU A 461 -12.51 21.80 3.72
N HIS A 462 -13.24 22.79 3.19
CA HIS A 462 -13.98 22.69 1.93
C HIS A 462 -13.47 23.65 0.83
N ILE A 463 -12.38 24.39 1.08
CA ILE A 463 -11.79 25.34 0.11
C ILE A 463 -11.44 24.63 -1.20
N SER A 464 -10.90 23.41 -1.12
CA SER A 464 -10.50 22.62 -2.28
C SER A 464 -11.64 22.29 -3.25
N SER A 465 -12.88 22.31 -2.77
CA SER A 465 -14.09 21.91 -3.51
C SER A 465 -14.69 23.05 -4.34
N GLN A 466 -14.14 24.27 -4.25
CA GLN A 466 -14.62 25.42 -5.00
C GLN A 466 -14.15 25.39 -6.46
N VAL A 467 -14.95 25.97 -7.36
CA VAL A 467 -14.64 26.05 -8.80
C VAL A 467 -13.41 26.94 -9.04
N TYR A 468 -13.38 28.11 -8.39
CA TYR A 468 -12.24 29.02 -8.44
C TYR A 468 -11.53 29.03 -7.10
N THR A 469 -10.22 28.80 -7.10
CA THR A 469 -9.38 28.80 -5.90
C THR A 469 -8.15 29.69 -6.08
N PRO A 470 -7.60 30.25 -4.99
CA PRO A 470 -6.30 30.91 -5.02
C PRO A 470 -5.21 29.97 -5.54
N LEU A 471 -4.22 30.52 -6.21
CA LEU A 471 -3.02 29.87 -6.72
C LEU A 471 -1.82 30.71 -6.30
N ILE A 472 -0.88 30.11 -5.58
CA ILE A 472 0.36 30.79 -5.21
C ILE A 472 1.44 30.39 -6.21
N LYS A 473 2.02 31.38 -6.88
CA LYS A 473 3.15 31.19 -7.78
C LYS A 473 4.39 31.75 -7.11
N ILE A 474 5.45 30.93 -7.07
CA ILE A 474 6.74 31.30 -6.52
C ILE A 474 7.72 31.31 -7.68
N GLU A 475 8.42 32.41 -7.87
CA GLU A 475 9.53 32.52 -8.81
C GLU A 475 10.83 32.75 -8.03
N ASP A 476 11.89 32.05 -8.43
CA ASP A 476 13.23 32.23 -7.88
C ASP A 476 14.02 33.21 -8.75
N ASN A 477 14.73 34.15 -8.10
CA ASN A 477 15.80 34.89 -8.74
C ASN A 477 17.15 34.35 -8.23
N PRO A 478 17.84 33.48 -9.00
CA PRO A 478 19.06 32.81 -8.55
C PRO A 478 20.23 33.76 -8.27
N LEU A 479 20.22 34.95 -8.86
CA LEU A 479 21.32 35.92 -8.73
C LEU A 479 21.26 36.71 -7.41
N GLU A 480 20.05 36.98 -6.92
CA GLU A 480 19.83 37.78 -5.71
C GLU A 480 19.46 36.94 -4.49
N SER A 481 19.25 35.62 -4.66
CA SER A 481 18.77 34.71 -3.60
C SER A 481 17.44 35.15 -2.97
N ILE A 482 16.61 35.79 -3.80
CA ILE A 482 15.27 36.30 -3.46
C ILE A 482 14.22 35.44 -4.15
N PHE A 483 13.14 35.18 -3.44
CA PHE A 483 11.95 34.48 -3.94
C PHE A 483 10.80 35.47 -4.06
N GLU A 484 10.25 35.59 -5.27
CA GLU A 484 9.07 36.38 -5.55
C GLU A 484 7.81 35.54 -5.39
N ILE A 485 6.83 36.04 -4.64
CA ILE A 485 5.53 35.40 -4.46
C ILE A 485 4.45 36.22 -5.17
N GLU A 486 3.74 35.56 -6.09
CA GLU A 486 2.59 36.11 -6.80
C GLU A 486 1.29 35.37 -6.42
N LEU A 487 0.19 36.11 -6.43
CA LEU A 487 -1.15 35.58 -6.14
C LEU A 487 -2.03 35.58 -7.39
N TRP A 488 -2.48 34.39 -7.78
CA TRP A 488 -3.32 34.14 -8.95
C TRP A 488 -4.61 33.40 -8.55
N ILE A 489 -5.54 33.29 -9.50
CA ILE A 489 -6.78 32.52 -9.35
C ILE A 489 -6.86 31.48 -10.46
N GLU A 490 -7.06 30.23 -10.07
CA GLU A 490 -7.18 29.07 -10.95
C GLU A 490 -8.63 28.59 -11.03
N ASN A 491 -9.02 28.03 -12.18
CA ASN A 491 -10.26 27.28 -12.35
C ASN A 491 -9.98 25.78 -12.23
N LYS A 492 -10.53 25.11 -11.21
CA LYS A 492 -10.33 23.67 -10.98
C LYS A 492 -11.10 22.77 -11.93
N GLN A 493 -12.15 23.27 -12.58
CA GLN A 493 -12.95 22.48 -13.53
C GLN A 493 -12.37 22.48 -14.95
N ASP A 494 -11.55 23.48 -15.28
CA ASP A 494 -10.93 23.64 -16.60
C ASP A 494 -9.42 23.84 -16.44
N ALA A 495 -8.68 22.74 -16.48
CA ALA A 495 -7.22 22.74 -16.37
C ALA A 495 -6.52 23.43 -17.56
N VAL A 496 -7.23 23.71 -18.67
CA VAL A 496 -6.69 24.38 -19.85
C VAL A 496 -6.77 25.91 -19.69
N GLN A 497 -7.73 26.41 -18.91
CA GLN A 497 -7.88 27.83 -18.65
C GLN A 497 -6.66 28.39 -17.89
N LYS A 498 -5.97 29.38 -18.48
CA LYS A 498 -4.85 30.06 -17.81
C LYS A 498 -5.30 30.77 -16.52
N PRO A 499 -4.50 30.73 -15.45
CA PRO A 499 -4.78 31.47 -14.23
C PRO A 499 -5.00 32.96 -14.49
N VAL A 500 -5.91 33.56 -13.73
CA VAL A 500 -6.30 34.98 -13.86
C VAL A 500 -5.75 35.75 -12.65
N SER A 501 -5.20 36.95 -12.88
CA SER A 501 -4.78 37.86 -11.80
C SER A 501 -5.97 38.28 -10.93
N LEU A 502 -5.76 38.48 -9.63
CA LEU A 502 -6.80 38.91 -8.69
C LEU A 502 -7.54 40.18 -9.16
N GLU A 503 -6.83 41.19 -9.68
CA GLU A 503 -7.46 42.41 -10.21
C GLU A 503 -8.48 42.14 -11.35
N LYS A 504 -8.09 41.34 -12.36
CA LYS A 504 -8.98 40.99 -13.48
C LYS A 504 -10.19 40.18 -13.02
N PHE A 505 -10.00 39.29 -12.05
CA PHE A 505 -11.10 38.49 -11.49
C PHE A 505 -12.11 39.36 -10.73
N VAL A 506 -11.63 40.30 -9.93
CA VAL A 506 -12.47 41.22 -9.15
C VAL A 506 -13.21 42.21 -10.05
N LYS A 507 -12.58 42.70 -11.13
CA LYS A 507 -13.23 43.60 -12.09
C LYS A 507 -14.14 42.88 -13.09
N GLY A 508 -13.92 41.60 -13.36
CA GLY A 508 -14.67 40.84 -14.35
C GLY A 508 -16.11 40.54 -13.91
N GLY A 509 -17.09 40.91 -14.73
CA GLY A 509 -18.52 40.60 -14.50
C GLY A 509 -18.83 39.10 -14.56
N LYS A 510 -18.10 38.33 -15.39
CA LYS A 510 -18.24 36.87 -15.54
C LYS A 510 -18.01 36.11 -14.23
N TYR A 511 -17.25 36.67 -13.29
CA TYR A 511 -16.85 36.00 -12.05
C TYR A 511 -17.70 36.39 -10.84
N ALA A 512 -18.73 37.23 -11.00
CA ALA A 512 -19.50 37.79 -9.88
C ALA A 512 -20.06 36.72 -8.93
N SER A 513 -20.47 35.57 -9.45
CA SER A 513 -20.96 34.41 -8.68
C SER A 513 -19.91 33.71 -7.83
N TYR A 514 -18.62 33.87 -8.13
CA TYR A 514 -17.50 33.19 -7.46
C TYR A 514 -16.63 34.12 -6.60
N LYS A 515 -16.86 35.44 -6.66
CA LYS A 515 -16.08 36.41 -5.88
C LYS A 515 -16.10 36.12 -4.39
N ALA A 516 -17.30 35.82 -3.86
CA ALA A 516 -17.48 35.54 -2.44
C ALA A 516 -16.60 34.36 -1.99
N SER A 517 -16.63 33.24 -2.72
CA SER A 517 -15.90 32.02 -2.35
C SER A 517 -14.38 32.18 -2.42
N VAL A 518 -13.88 32.91 -3.43
CA VAL A 518 -12.43 33.18 -3.56
C VAL A 518 -11.93 34.08 -2.43
N PHE A 519 -12.63 35.19 -2.14
CA PHE A 519 -12.24 36.06 -1.04
C PHE A 519 -12.27 35.33 0.29
N GLN A 520 -13.25 34.46 0.49
CA GLN A 520 -13.33 33.60 1.67
C GLN A 520 -12.11 32.70 1.86
N SER A 521 -11.63 32.13 0.75
CA SER A 521 -10.41 31.31 0.70
C SER A 521 -9.16 32.15 0.99
N LEU A 522 -9.08 33.39 0.47
CA LEU A 522 -7.98 34.32 0.73
C LEU A 522 -7.91 34.76 2.20
N SER A 523 -9.05 35.07 2.82
CA SER A 523 -9.10 35.36 4.26
C SER A 523 -8.62 34.17 5.08
N SER A 524 -9.05 32.95 4.74
CA SER A 524 -8.57 31.73 5.41
C SER A 524 -7.06 31.56 5.29
N LEU A 525 -6.49 31.82 4.11
CA LEU A 525 -5.06 31.78 3.85
C LEU A 525 -4.28 32.83 4.64
N SER A 526 -4.82 34.05 4.76
CA SER A 526 -4.17 35.17 5.47
C SER A 526 -4.01 34.95 6.98
N LYS A 527 -4.72 33.98 7.57
CA LYS A 527 -4.58 33.58 8.98
C LYS A 527 -3.26 32.85 9.24
N ASP A 528 -2.87 31.95 8.34
CA ASP A 528 -1.64 31.13 8.48
C ASP A 528 -0.44 31.74 7.76
N PHE A 529 -0.70 32.52 6.70
CA PHE A 529 0.32 33.22 5.93
C PHE A 529 0.14 34.74 6.05
N VAL A 530 0.66 35.33 7.13
CA VAL A 530 0.44 36.75 7.45
C VAL A 530 1.04 37.68 6.39
N ASP A 531 2.20 37.31 5.82
CA ASP A 531 2.92 38.14 4.84
C ASP A 531 2.18 38.28 3.50
N ILE A 532 1.13 37.49 3.25
CA ILE A 532 0.29 37.61 2.05
C ILE A 532 -0.76 38.72 2.13
N LYS A 533 -0.97 39.33 3.31
CA LYS A 533 -1.98 40.39 3.48
C LYS A 533 -1.77 41.60 2.55
N PRO A 534 -0.55 42.14 2.36
CA PRO A 534 -0.31 43.25 1.42
C PRO A 534 -0.66 42.89 -0.03
N LEU A 535 -0.35 41.66 -0.45
CA LEU A 535 -0.74 41.11 -1.76
C LEU A 535 -2.27 41.07 -1.94
N ILE A 536 -3.02 40.68 -0.90
CA ILE A 536 -4.50 40.67 -0.95
C ILE A 536 -5.06 42.09 -1.00
N SER A 537 -4.58 42.99 -0.13
CA SER A 537 -5.05 44.38 -0.05
C SER A 537 -4.76 45.18 -1.33
N SER A 538 -3.63 44.92 -1.99
CA SER A 538 -3.26 45.55 -3.27
C SER A 538 -3.89 44.91 -4.51
N LEU A 539 -4.78 43.91 -4.34
CA LEU A 539 -5.34 43.10 -5.43
C LEU A 539 -4.27 42.40 -6.31
N GLY A 540 -3.13 42.06 -5.72
CA GLY A 540 -2.00 41.42 -6.37
C GLY A 540 -1.11 42.37 -7.18
N LYS A 541 -1.13 43.68 -6.88
CA LYS A 541 -0.25 44.67 -7.55
C LYS A 541 1.11 44.81 -6.90
N GLU A 542 1.18 44.66 -5.58
CA GLU A 542 2.46 44.63 -4.86
C GLU A 542 3.11 43.26 -5.01
N GLN A 543 4.42 43.23 -5.21
CA GLN A 543 5.21 42.00 -5.24
C GLN A 543 5.77 41.72 -3.85
N LEU A 544 5.65 40.47 -3.38
CA LEU A 544 6.25 40.04 -2.12
C LEU A 544 7.59 39.37 -2.40
N PHE A 545 8.67 39.96 -1.89
CA PHE A 545 10.02 39.43 -2.00
C PHE A 545 10.47 38.87 -0.65
N LEU A 546 10.99 37.64 -0.67
CA LEU A 546 11.50 36.95 0.50
C LEU A 546 12.96 36.56 0.28
N ASP A 547 13.78 36.74 1.31
CA ASP A 547 15.13 36.19 1.34
C ASP A 547 15.13 34.67 1.59
N SER A 548 16.31 34.06 1.54
CA SER A 548 16.47 32.60 1.67
C SER A 548 16.04 32.05 3.03
N ASP A 549 16.22 32.81 4.11
CA ASP A 549 15.81 32.40 5.46
C ASP A 549 14.29 32.57 5.66
N GLY A 550 13.71 33.68 5.18
CA GLY A 550 12.27 33.92 5.17
C GLY A 550 11.51 32.88 4.34
N PHE A 551 12.05 32.55 3.16
CA PHE A 551 11.49 31.49 2.32
C PHE A 551 11.60 30.10 2.98
N ALA A 552 12.72 29.79 3.65
CA ALA A 552 12.87 28.52 4.38
C ALA A 552 11.80 28.36 5.47
N ALA A 553 11.46 29.45 6.19
CA ALA A 553 10.39 29.43 7.19
C ALA A 553 9.02 29.15 6.56
N ILE A 554 8.71 29.76 5.42
CA ILE A 554 7.46 29.54 4.66
C ILE A 554 7.41 28.11 4.11
N LEU A 555 8.49 27.62 3.53
CA LEU A 555 8.64 26.28 2.97
C LEU A 555 8.35 25.19 4.02
N LEU A 556 8.84 25.36 5.25
CA LEU A 556 8.70 24.36 6.31
C LEU A 556 7.40 24.47 7.12
N LYS A 557 6.85 25.68 7.31
CA LYS A 557 5.67 25.90 8.15
C LYS A 557 4.40 26.18 7.38
N VAL A 558 4.47 27.01 6.35
CA VAL A 558 3.29 27.59 5.68
C VAL A 558 2.87 26.76 4.46
N LEU A 559 3.81 26.36 3.59
CA LEU A 559 3.48 25.57 2.39
C LEU A 559 2.76 24.24 2.71
N PRO A 560 3.10 23.47 3.78
CA PRO A 560 2.34 22.28 4.15
C PRO A 560 0.88 22.61 4.47
N ILE A 561 0.60 23.71 5.17
CA ILE A 561 -0.76 24.15 5.51
C ILE A 561 -1.52 24.56 4.24
N ILE A 562 -0.88 25.31 3.34
CA ILE A 562 -1.47 25.72 2.05
C ILE A 562 -1.87 24.49 1.22
N LYS A 563 -1.00 23.48 1.16
CA LYS A 563 -1.32 22.20 0.50
C LYS A 563 -2.51 21.50 1.16
N LEU A 564 -2.60 21.51 2.49
CA LEU A 564 -3.73 20.93 3.23
C LEU A 564 -5.05 21.68 3.00
N LEU A 565 -5.02 22.98 2.72
CA LEU A 565 -6.19 23.75 2.29
C LEU A 565 -6.62 23.42 0.84
N GLY A 566 -5.82 22.62 0.11
CA GLY A 566 -6.05 22.26 -1.29
C GLY A 566 -5.83 23.41 -2.26
N ILE A 567 -4.99 24.39 -1.87
CA ILE A 567 -4.53 25.51 -2.68
C ILE A 567 -3.28 25.05 -3.44
N ARG A 568 -3.31 25.21 -4.77
CA ARG A 568 -2.20 24.81 -5.63
C ARG A 568 -1.03 25.79 -5.48
N ILE A 569 0.18 25.25 -5.50
CA ILE A 569 1.42 26.02 -5.40
C ILE A 569 2.27 25.71 -6.63
N LEU A 570 2.57 26.73 -7.44
CA LEU A 570 3.53 26.62 -8.54
C LEU A 570 4.92 26.93 -7.99
N LEU A 571 5.68 25.87 -7.76
CA LEU A 571 7.11 25.96 -7.45
C LEU A 571 7.94 25.88 -8.74
N PRO A 572 9.07 26.60 -8.80
CA PRO A 572 10.09 26.40 -9.83
C PRO A 572 10.51 24.93 -9.86
N ASN A 573 10.87 24.40 -11.04
CA ASN A 573 11.25 22.98 -11.19
C ASN A 573 12.39 22.58 -10.25
N SER A 574 13.31 23.51 -9.99
CA SER A 574 14.45 23.41 -9.08
C SER A 574 14.04 23.23 -7.60
N LEU A 575 12.85 23.68 -7.18
CA LEU A 575 12.33 23.61 -5.80
C LEU A 575 11.35 22.45 -5.57
N LYS A 576 10.95 21.72 -6.61
CA LYS A 576 10.01 20.59 -6.49
C LYS A 576 10.59 19.40 -5.73
N GLN A 577 11.90 19.19 -5.81
CA GLN A 577 12.63 18.18 -5.04
C GLN A 577 13.80 18.87 -4.33
N LEU A 578 13.63 19.15 -3.04
CA LEU A 578 14.75 19.66 -2.23
C LEU A 578 15.78 18.54 -2.08
N ALA A 579 16.96 18.75 -2.66
CA ALA A 579 18.06 17.84 -2.53
C ALA A 579 18.55 17.84 -1.07
N LYS A 580 18.74 16.64 -0.50
CA LYS A 580 19.40 16.49 0.80
C LYS A 580 20.86 16.11 0.56
N PRO A 581 21.81 16.73 1.28
CA PRO A 581 23.21 16.33 1.18
C PRO A 581 23.34 14.92 1.76
N GLN A 582 23.91 14.01 0.98
CA GLN A 582 24.18 12.63 1.37
C GLN A 582 25.65 12.29 1.17
N VAL A 583 26.16 11.32 1.93
CA VAL A 583 27.53 10.84 1.80
C VAL A 583 27.66 10.08 0.48
N SER A 584 28.64 10.46 -0.34
CA SER A 584 28.92 9.86 -1.65
C SER A 584 30.41 9.54 -1.80
N ILE A 585 30.75 8.80 -2.85
CA ILE A 585 32.10 8.32 -3.14
C ILE A 585 32.44 8.65 -4.60
N LYS A 586 33.68 9.04 -4.86
CA LYS A 586 34.30 9.00 -6.18
C LYS A 586 35.20 7.78 -6.28
N LEU A 587 35.03 6.98 -7.32
CA LEU A 587 35.87 5.84 -7.65
C LEU A 587 36.72 6.17 -8.88
N ASP A 588 38.04 5.95 -8.79
CA ASP A 588 38.99 6.20 -9.87
C ASP A 588 39.96 5.02 -10.05
N SER A 589 40.62 4.92 -11.21
CA SER A 589 41.59 3.86 -11.48
C SER A 589 42.94 4.14 -10.81
N ASN A 590 43.51 3.15 -10.12
CA ASN A 590 44.85 3.24 -9.57
C ASN A 590 45.89 2.91 -10.66
N SER A 591 46.76 3.87 -11.00
CA SER A 591 47.66 3.83 -12.16
C SER A 591 49.03 3.19 -11.89
N SER A 592 49.26 2.62 -10.70
CA SER A 592 50.63 2.36 -10.21
C SER A 592 51.16 0.92 -10.30
N LYS A 593 50.39 -0.10 -10.72
CA LYS A 593 50.92 -1.49 -10.92
C LYS A 593 50.18 -2.28 -12.00
N THR A 594 50.71 -2.35 -13.22
CA THR A 594 50.10 -3.10 -14.33
C THR A 594 50.69 -4.51 -14.60
N ASP A 595 51.69 -4.98 -13.85
CA ASP A 595 52.48 -6.16 -14.24
C ASP A 595 52.28 -7.48 -13.46
N SER A 596 51.32 -7.59 -12.53
CA SER A 596 51.06 -8.87 -11.83
C SER A 596 49.73 -9.52 -12.26
N LYS A 597 49.83 -10.65 -12.98
CA LYS A 597 48.74 -11.50 -13.53
C LYS A 597 47.83 -12.19 -12.49
N THR A 598 47.59 -11.60 -11.34
CA THR A 598 46.70 -12.13 -10.30
C THR A 598 45.58 -11.13 -10.03
N TYR A 599 44.40 -11.40 -10.61
CA TYR A 599 43.14 -10.63 -10.51
C TYR A 599 42.51 -10.61 -9.11
N LEU A 600 43.32 -10.76 -8.05
CA LEU A 600 42.88 -11.02 -6.69
C LEU A 600 42.89 -9.79 -5.77
N ASN A 601 43.06 -8.57 -6.29
CA ASN A 601 42.85 -7.34 -5.52
C ASN A 601 42.26 -6.23 -6.39
N LEU A 602 40.93 -6.18 -6.49
CA LEU A 602 40.20 -4.99 -6.98
C LEU A 602 40.63 -3.70 -6.24
N ASN A 603 41.11 -3.84 -5.00
CA ASN A 603 41.69 -2.78 -4.18
C ASN A 603 42.95 -2.12 -4.75
N GLU A 604 43.71 -2.85 -5.58
CA GLU A 604 44.91 -2.30 -6.23
C GLU A 604 44.55 -1.62 -7.56
N MET A 605 43.29 -1.74 -8.00
CA MET A 605 42.82 -1.23 -9.29
C MET A 605 41.92 -0.01 -9.15
N LEU A 606 41.22 0.16 -8.02
CA LEU A 606 40.30 1.28 -7.77
C LEU A 606 40.65 2.02 -6.48
N ASP A 607 40.92 3.33 -6.60
CA ASP A 607 41.05 4.25 -5.48
C ASP A 607 39.70 4.94 -5.21
N PHE A 608 39.42 5.28 -3.94
CA PHE A 608 38.20 5.99 -3.57
C PHE A 608 38.47 7.32 -2.86
N GLN A 609 37.58 8.29 -3.06
CA GLN A 609 37.59 9.57 -2.36
C GLN A 609 36.18 9.92 -1.88
N TRP A 610 36.05 10.38 -0.63
CA TRP A 610 34.76 10.83 -0.10
C TRP A 610 34.27 12.10 -0.80
N GLN A 611 32.98 12.14 -1.09
CA GLN A 611 32.26 13.26 -1.70
C GLN A 611 30.90 13.47 -1.01
N VAL A 612 30.21 14.54 -1.35
CA VAL A 612 28.83 14.80 -0.94
C VAL A 612 27.96 14.82 -2.19
N ALA A 613 26.93 13.97 -2.21
CA ALA A 613 25.90 14.02 -3.24
C ALA A 613 24.81 15.01 -2.85
N ILE A 614 24.44 15.86 -3.80
CA ILE A 614 23.33 16.80 -3.72
C ILE A 614 22.42 16.49 -4.91
N GLY A 615 21.34 15.74 -4.66
CA GLY A 615 20.44 15.30 -5.72
C GLY A 615 21.18 14.45 -6.75
N ASN A 616 21.29 14.94 -7.99
CA ASN A 616 21.99 14.27 -9.08
C ASN A 616 23.48 14.64 -9.22
N GLN A 617 23.97 15.60 -8.44
CA GLN A 617 25.34 16.09 -8.54
C GLN A 617 26.19 15.64 -7.36
N THR A 618 27.51 15.55 -7.57
CA THR A 618 28.48 15.25 -6.51
C THR A 618 29.51 16.37 -6.42
N ILE A 619 29.88 16.72 -5.20
CA ILE A 619 30.87 17.77 -4.90
C ILE A 619 31.89 17.27 -3.89
N SER A 620 33.10 17.84 -3.91
CA SER A 620 34.14 17.48 -2.95
C SER A 620 33.80 17.94 -1.54
N VAL A 621 34.29 17.25 -0.51
CA VAL A 621 34.07 17.63 0.90
C VAL A 621 34.61 19.04 1.20
N ALA A 622 35.74 19.43 0.59
CA ALA A 622 36.33 20.76 0.75
C ALA A 622 35.47 21.87 0.13
N GLU A 623 34.92 21.62 -1.07
CA GLU A 623 34.00 22.54 -1.75
C GLU A 623 32.67 22.65 -0.99
N PHE A 624 32.13 21.54 -0.49
CA PHE A 624 30.92 21.54 0.34
C PHE A 624 31.11 22.33 1.65
N LYS A 625 32.23 22.16 2.35
CA LYS A 625 32.55 22.94 3.57
C LYS A 625 32.59 24.44 3.29
N LYS A 626 33.14 24.88 2.15
CA LYS A 626 33.14 26.29 1.74
C LYS A 626 31.73 26.84 1.49
N LEU A 627 30.86 26.03 0.86
CA LEU A 627 29.49 26.42 0.53
C LEU A 627 28.55 26.46 1.76
N VAL A 628 28.81 25.63 2.78
CA VAL A 628 27.97 25.57 3.98
C VAL A 628 28.37 26.60 5.03
N ASN A 629 29.66 26.93 5.18
CA ASN A 629 30.13 27.76 6.29
C ASN A 629 29.56 29.19 6.31
N ASN A 630 29.08 29.71 5.17
CA ASN A 630 28.62 31.10 5.03
C ASN A 630 27.12 31.22 4.72
N THR A 631 26.35 30.13 4.77
CA THR A 631 25.00 30.12 4.19
C THR A 631 24.02 29.33 5.04
N SER A 632 22.87 29.93 5.38
CA SER A 632 21.75 29.32 6.09
C SER A 632 20.50 29.27 5.20
N GLY A 633 19.56 28.36 5.53
CA GLY A 633 18.28 28.28 4.83
C GLY A 633 18.30 27.45 3.56
N VAL A 634 17.58 27.91 2.53
CA VAL A 634 17.49 27.24 1.22
C VAL A 634 18.52 27.86 0.28
N VAL A 635 19.49 27.06 -0.14
CA VAL A 635 20.61 27.53 -0.96
C VAL A 635 20.64 26.79 -2.29
N ASN A 636 20.86 27.52 -3.38
CA ASN A 636 21.11 26.92 -4.68
C ASN A 636 22.58 26.48 -4.78
N ILE A 637 22.82 25.18 -4.88
CA ILE A 637 24.15 24.61 -5.09
C ILE A 637 24.16 23.96 -6.48
N LYS A 638 24.87 24.59 -7.42
CA LYS A 638 25.04 24.11 -8.80
C LYS A 638 23.72 23.79 -9.54
N GLY A 639 22.66 24.57 -9.29
CA GLY A 639 21.35 24.42 -9.93
C GLY A 639 20.33 23.60 -9.13
N GLU A 640 20.72 22.99 -8.02
CA GLU A 640 19.85 22.22 -7.12
C GLU A 640 19.65 22.97 -5.79
N TYR A 641 18.40 23.09 -5.32
CA TYR A 641 18.11 23.72 -4.04
C TYR A 641 18.27 22.74 -2.88
N VAL A 642 19.05 23.15 -1.88
CA VAL A 642 19.37 22.37 -0.68
C VAL A 642 18.87 23.09 0.55
N LEU A 643 18.14 22.36 1.41
CA LEU A 643 17.81 22.85 2.74
C LEU A 643 18.98 22.58 3.69
N ILE A 644 19.64 23.64 4.15
CA ILE A 644 20.78 23.58 5.05
C ILE A 644 20.28 23.61 6.50
N ASP A 645 20.21 22.42 7.13
CA ASP A 645 20.04 22.29 8.59
C ASP A 645 21.42 22.16 9.26
N PRO A 646 21.85 23.11 10.11
CA PRO A 646 23.15 23.09 10.76
C PRO A 646 23.44 21.79 11.53
N LYS A 647 22.42 21.19 12.17
CA LYS A 647 22.59 19.95 12.95
C LYS A 647 22.83 18.74 12.06
N GLN A 648 22.13 18.66 10.93
CA GLN A 648 22.27 17.56 9.97
C GLN A 648 23.62 17.63 9.27
N ILE A 649 24.08 18.83 8.89
CA ILE A 649 25.37 18.98 8.22
C ILE A 649 26.53 18.70 9.17
N GLN A 650 26.45 19.15 10.43
CA GLN A 650 27.48 18.83 11.42
C GLN A 650 27.56 17.31 11.66
N THR A 651 26.42 16.61 11.66
CA THR A 651 26.37 15.14 11.74
C THR A 651 26.99 14.49 10.49
N LEU A 652 26.71 15.03 9.30
CA LEU A 652 27.25 14.54 8.04
C LEU A 652 28.77 14.75 7.94
N LEU A 653 29.27 15.92 8.33
CA LEU A 653 30.71 16.24 8.38
C LEU A 653 31.43 15.36 9.41
N ASN A 654 30.87 15.17 10.60
CA ASN A 654 31.42 14.25 11.61
C ASN A 654 31.47 12.79 11.12
N ASN A 655 30.55 12.39 10.23
CA ASN A 655 30.56 11.05 9.63
C ASN A 655 31.60 10.91 8.51
N LEU A 656 31.92 11.99 7.79
CA LEU A 656 32.95 12.04 6.75
C LEU A 656 34.37 12.16 7.31
N GLU A 657 34.55 12.79 8.47
CA GLU A 657 35.85 12.95 9.14
C GLU A 657 36.30 11.72 9.94
N LYS A 658 35.39 10.80 10.26
CA LYS A 658 35.78 9.49 10.78
C LYS A 658 36.43 8.72 9.65
N ASP A 659 37.73 8.40 9.76
CA ASP A 659 38.48 7.52 8.86
C ASP A 659 37.80 6.15 8.72
N ARG A 660 36.75 6.09 7.89
CA ARG A 660 36.02 4.88 7.55
C ARG A 660 36.69 4.30 6.32
N GLU A 661 37.49 3.26 6.53
CA GLU A 661 37.88 2.38 5.43
C GLU A 661 36.61 1.68 4.90
N LEU A 662 36.33 1.85 3.60
CA LEU A 662 35.26 1.14 2.93
C LEU A 662 35.67 -0.32 2.71
N SER A 663 34.76 -1.26 2.95
CA SER A 663 34.98 -2.66 2.63
C SER A 663 35.08 -2.83 1.12
N HIS A 664 35.87 -3.81 0.65
CA HIS A 664 36.02 -4.11 -0.78
C HIS A 664 34.69 -4.46 -1.43
N ILE A 665 33.78 -5.04 -0.63
CA ILE A 665 32.41 -5.39 -1.03
C ILE A 665 31.60 -4.11 -1.26
N ASP A 666 31.79 -3.08 -0.43
CA ASP A 666 31.06 -1.81 -0.57
C ASP A 666 31.49 -1.09 -1.86
N ILE A 667 32.79 -1.10 -2.18
CA ILE A 667 33.32 -0.51 -3.43
C ILE A 667 32.70 -1.21 -4.65
N LEU A 668 32.73 -2.54 -4.69
CA LEU A 668 32.18 -3.31 -5.81
C LEU A 668 30.66 -3.19 -5.92
N GLN A 669 29.94 -3.22 -4.79
CA GLN A 669 28.49 -3.03 -4.82
C GLN A 669 28.13 -1.64 -5.30
N SER A 670 28.80 -0.61 -4.78
CA SER A 670 28.56 0.76 -5.19
C SER A 670 28.93 1.02 -6.63
N SER A 671 29.94 0.34 -7.16
CA SER A 671 30.30 0.44 -8.56
C SER A 671 29.29 -0.25 -9.49
N LEU A 672 28.71 -1.39 -9.07
CA LEU A 672 27.64 -2.09 -9.80
C LEU A 672 26.29 -1.35 -9.75
N THR A 673 25.98 -0.74 -8.61
CA THR A 673 24.72 0.01 -8.43
C THR A 673 24.81 1.45 -8.92
N GLU A 674 26.03 1.98 -9.08
CA GLU A 674 26.35 3.42 -9.20
C GLU A 674 25.82 4.24 -8.02
N GLU A 675 25.67 3.61 -6.84
CA GLU A 675 25.10 4.21 -5.64
C GLU A 675 25.77 3.69 -4.34
N TYR A 676 25.95 4.57 -3.36
CA TYR A 676 26.38 4.23 -2.00
C TYR A 676 25.36 4.75 -0.99
N GLN A 677 24.77 3.86 -0.17
CA GLN A 677 23.74 4.25 0.81
C GLN A 677 22.62 5.14 0.23
N GLU A 678 22.14 4.81 -0.98
CA GLU A 678 21.11 5.57 -1.72
C GLU A 678 21.57 6.91 -2.33
N ALA A 679 22.82 7.32 -2.10
CA ALA A 679 23.43 8.45 -2.77
C ALA A 679 24.13 8.02 -4.07
N LYS A 680 24.05 8.82 -5.13
CA LYS A 680 24.81 8.57 -6.37
C LYS A 680 26.30 8.68 -6.12
N ILE A 681 27.09 7.79 -6.73
CA ILE A 681 28.56 7.88 -6.73
C ILE A 681 29.07 8.43 -8.06
N SER A 682 30.31 8.93 -8.10
CA SER A 682 30.99 9.28 -9.35
C SER A 682 32.00 8.18 -9.74
N LEU A 683 31.91 7.72 -10.97
CA LEU A 683 32.81 6.72 -11.56
C LEU A 683 33.58 7.36 -12.71
N SER A 684 34.91 7.29 -12.69
CA SER A 684 35.73 7.67 -13.85
C SER A 684 35.56 6.67 -15.00
N ASN A 685 35.83 7.11 -16.23
CA ASN A 685 35.70 6.25 -17.41
C ASN A 685 36.64 5.02 -17.33
N SER A 686 37.85 5.21 -16.80
CA SER A 686 38.79 4.11 -16.55
C SER A 686 38.29 3.12 -15.50
N ALA A 687 37.65 3.59 -14.43
CA ALA A 687 37.02 2.71 -13.44
C ALA A 687 35.86 1.89 -14.05
N ARG A 688 35.03 2.50 -14.90
CA ARG A 688 33.96 1.80 -15.63
C ARG A 688 34.50 0.70 -16.54
N GLU A 689 35.54 1.00 -17.32
CA GLU A 689 36.16 0.01 -18.21
C GLU A 689 36.74 -1.19 -17.45
N ILE A 690 37.33 -0.97 -16.26
CA ILE A 690 37.83 -2.06 -15.41
C ILE A 690 36.68 -2.97 -14.97
N ILE A 691 35.55 -2.39 -14.53
CA ILE A 691 34.37 -3.15 -14.06
C ILE A 691 33.73 -3.90 -15.23
N GLU A 692 33.56 -3.24 -16.38
CA GLU A 692 33.02 -3.89 -17.58
C GLU A 692 33.92 -5.04 -18.02
N ASN A 693 35.24 -4.88 -18.06
CA ASN A 693 36.17 -5.95 -18.41
C ASN A 693 36.18 -7.10 -17.38
N LEU A 694 35.93 -6.83 -16.10
CA LEU A 694 35.78 -7.87 -15.07
C LEU A 694 34.50 -8.70 -15.26
N LEU A 695 33.43 -8.07 -15.73
CA LEU A 695 32.11 -8.71 -15.94
C LEU A 695 31.96 -9.31 -17.33
N LYS A 696 32.75 -8.85 -18.31
CA LYS A 696 32.71 -9.32 -19.69
C LYS A 696 33.33 -10.71 -19.78
N SER A 697 32.57 -11.64 -20.36
CA SER A 697 33.05 -13.00 -20.49
C SER A 697 34.10 -13.10 -21.60
N GLU A 698 35.37 -13.34 -21.24
CA GLU A 698 36.40 -13.73 -22.20
C GLU A 698 36.05 -15.10 -22.81
N ALA A 699 36.17 -15.21 -24.13
CA ALA A 699 35.94 -16.46 -24.85
C ALA A 699 37.10 -17.44 -24.59
N LYS A 700 36.98 -18.25 -23.54
CA LYS A 700 37.90 -19.35 -23.29
C LYS A 700 37.54 -20.54 -24.21
N PRO A 701 38.50 -21.10 -24.98
CA PRO A 701 38.24 -22.31 -25.76
C PRO A 701 37.96 -23.50 -24.85
N ILE A 702 37.09 -24.39 -25.31
CA ILE A 702 36.74 -25.63 -24.61
C ILE A 702 37.99 -26.55 -24.55
N PRO A 703 38.29 -27.21 -23.42
CA PRO A 703 39.40 -28.16 -23.32
C PRO A 703 39.29 -29.27 -24.38
N GLN A 704 40.36 -29.52 -25.13
CA GLN A 704 40.40 -30.55 -26.17
C GLN A 704 40.20 -31.98 -25.63
N SER A 705 40.49 -32.22 -24.35
CA SER A 705 40.28 -33.50 -23.67
C SER A 705 38.81 -33.79 -23.31
N LEU A 706 37.88 -32.85 -23.55
CA LEU A 706 36.46 -33.08 -23.32
C LEU A 706 35.88 -34.00 -24.40
N LYS A 707 35.40 -35.19 -24.00
CA LYS A 707 34.74 -36.16 -24.89
C LYS A 707 33.25 -35.87 -25.09
N ALA A 708 32.92 -34.62 -25.40
CA ALA A 708 31.56 -34.18 -25.71
C ALA A 708 31.53 -32.86 -26.47
N THR A 709 30.49 -32.66 -27.29
CA THR A 709 30.20 -31.39 -27.94
C THR A 709 29.26 -30.57 -27.06
N LEU A 710 29.73 -29.42 -26.57
CA LEU A 710 28.89 -28.48 -25.82
C LEU A 710 27.95 -27.73 -26.77
N ARG A 711 26.72 -27.49 -26.32
CA ARG A 711 25.80 -26.57 -26.99
C ARG A 711 26.23 -25.11 -26.77
N PRO A 712 25.83 -24.15 -27.62
CA PRO A 712 26.24 -22.75 -27.48
C PRO A 712 25.98 -22.15 -26.10
N TYR A 713 24.84 -22.46 -25.49
CA TYR A 713 24.56 -22.00 -24.13
C TYR A 713 25.46 -22.70 -23.09
N GLN A 714 25.75 -24.00 -23.23
CA GLN A 714 26.62 -24.72 -22.30
C GLN A 714 28.05 -24.18 -22.35
N GLU A 715 28.52 -23.83 -23.55
CA GLU A 715 29.80 -23.15 -23.75
C GLU A 715 29.83 -21.79 -23.04
N ARG A 716 28.81 -20.94 -23.26
CA ARG A 716 28.69 -19.66 -22.54
C ARG A 716 28.66 -19.83 -21.02
N GLY A 717 27.98 -20.87 -20.53
CA GLY A 717 27.90 -21.14 -19.10
C GLY A 717 29.21 -21.65 -18.50
N PHE A 718 29.97 -22.46 -19.24
CA PHE A 718 31.34 -22.83 -18.87
C PHE A 718 32.26 -21.58 -18.82
N GLN A 719 32.23 -20.74 -19.87
CA GLN A 719 33.04 -19.53 -19.93
C GLN A 719 32.72 -18.58 -18.76
N TRP A 720 31.44 -18.39 -18.46
CA TRP A 720 30.99 -17.61 -17.31
C TRP A 720 31.50 -18.17 -15.97
N LEU A 721 31.39 -19.49 -15.75
CA LEU A 721 31.94 -20.15 -14.56
C LEU A 721 33.45 -19.95 -14.44
N TYR A 722 34.17 -20.06 -15.55
CA TYR A 722 35.62 -19.88 -15.60
C TYR A 722 36.01 -18.43 -15.27
N ASN A 723 35.33 -17.44 -15.83
CA ASN A 723 35.63 -16.03 -15.61
C ASN A 723 35.40 -15.63 -14.15
N ASN A 724 34.28 -16.02 -13.54
CA ASN A 724 34.04 -15.81 -12.11
C ASN A 724 35.14 -16.44 -11.25
N SER A 725 35.59 -17.64 -11.63
CA SER A 725 36.63 -18.36 -10.90
C SER A 725 38.02 -17.71 -11.01
N LYS A 726 38.31 -17.01 -12.12
CA LYS A 726 39.58 -16.27 -12.35
C LYS A 726 39.68 -15.05 -11.45
N VAL A 727 38.55 -14.39 -11.20
CA VAL A 727 38.42 -13.23 -10.31
C VAL A 727 38.27 -13.65 -8.83
N GLY A 728 38.13 -14.96 -8.56
CA GLY A 728 38.00 -15.50 -7.20
C GLY A 728 36.58 -15.46 -6.63
N PHE A 729 35.58 -15.16 -7.48
CA PHE A 729 34.17 -15.22 -7.10
C PHE A 729 33.60 -16.63 -7.23
N GLY A 730 32.73 -16.99 -6.28
CA GLY A 730 31.87 -18.16 -6.37
C GLY A 730 30.68 -17.92 -7.29
N SER A 731 30.12 -19.01 -7.82
CA SER A 731 29.08 -18.97 -8.85
C SER A 731 27.86 -19.81 -8.46
N ILE A 732 26.68 -19.32 -8.82
CA ILE A 732 25.41 -20.05 -8.66
C ILE A 732 24.85 -20.35 -10.05
N ILE A 733 24.77 -21.63 -10.41
CA ILE A 733 24.14 -22.07 -11.67
C ILE A 733 22.77 -22.68 -11.37
N ALA A 734 21.74 -21.92 -11.73
CA ALA A 734 20.33 -22.20 -11.48
C ALA A 734 19.55 -22.47 -12.77
N ASP A 735 20.23 -22.98 -13.81
CA ASP A 735 19.59 -23.47 -15.02
C ASP A 735 18.54 -24.55 -14.71
N ASP A 736 17.48 -24.60 -15.51
CA ASP A 736 16.48 -25.66 -15.44
C ASP A 736 17.10 -27.06 -15.48
N MET A 737 16.44 -28.00 -14.80
CA MET A 737 16.91 -29.37 -14.64
C MET A 737 17.01 -30.09 -15.97
N GLY A 738 18.22 -30.45 -16.42
CA GLY A 738 18.40 -31.18 -17.68
C GLY A 738 19.05 -30.38 -18.80
N LEU A 739 19.35 -29.09 -18.58
CA LEU A 739 20.19 -28.25 -19.45
C LEU A 739 21.70 -28.64 -19.42
N GLY A 740 22.07 -29.66 -18.65
CA GLY A 740 23.47 -30.09 -18.53
C GLY A 740 24.32 -29.13 -17.69
N LYS A 741 23.91 -28.88 -16.43
CA LYS A 741 24.76 -28.17 -15.45
C LYS A 741 26.03 -28.96 -15.13
N THR A 742 25.87 -30.28 -14.98
CA THR A 742 26.97 -31.22 -14.67
C THR A 742 28.09 -31.14 -15.69
N ILE A 743 27.78 -31.22 -16.99
CA ILE A 743 28.80 -31.15 -18.05
C ILE A 743 29.54 -29.80 -18.09
N GLN A 744 28.86 -28.68 -17.77
CA GLN A 744 29.50 -27.36 -17.67
C GLN A 744 30.54 -27.32 -16.53
N VAL A 745 30.20 -27.88 -15.37
CA VAL A 745 31.12 -27.96 -14.23
C VAL A 745 32.25 -28.97 -14.47
N ILE A 746 31.97 -30.11 -15.13
CA ILE A 746 33.02 -31.05 -15.54
C ILE A 746 34.02 -30.37 -16.48
N THR A 747 33.53 -29.57 -17.43
CA THR A 747 34.38 -28.79 -18.34
C THR A 747 35.27 -27.81 -17.57
N LEU A 748 34.74 -27.15 -16.54
CA LEU A 748 35.52 -26.28 -15.64
C LEU A 748 36.62 -27.06 -14.87
N LEU A 749 36.28 -28.23 -14.32
CA LEU A 749 37.25 -29.09 -13.61
C LEU A 749 38.38 -29.55 -14.54
N LEU A 750 38.03 -29.92 -15.77
CA LEU A 750 39.00 -30.33 -16.79
C LEU A 750 39.92 -29.17 -17.19
N GLN A 751 39.37 -27.95 -17.30
CA GLN A 751 40.17 -26.75 -17.53
C GLN A 751 41.14 -26.48 -16.36
N PHE A 752 40.70 -26.65 -15.11
CA PHE A 752 41.59 -26.52 -13.94
C PHE A 752 42.69 -27.57 -13.89
N LYS A 753 42.41 -28.79 -14.38
CA LYS A 753 43.44 -29.83 -14.56
C LYS A 753 44.46 -29.42 -15.62
N ALA A 754 44.00 -28.94 -16.78
CA ALA A 754 44.89 -28.47 -17.85
C ALA A 754 45.80 -27.31 -17.40
N GLU A 755 45.36 -26.51 -16.43
CA GLU A 755 46.12 -25.42 -15.81
C GLU A 755 47.03 -25.88 -14.64
N GLY A 756 47.04 -27.16 -14.29
CA GLY A 756 47.81 -27.70 -13.15
C GLY A 756 47.30 -27.24 -11.77
N ARG A 757 46.10 -26.64 -11.69
CA ARG A 757 45.51 -26.17 -10.43
C ARG A 757 45.10 -27.32 -9.52
N LEU A 758 44.76 -28.47 -10.10
CA LEU A 758 44.36 -29.69 -9.37
C LEU A 758 45.55 -30.55 -8.88
N ASP A 759 46.77 -30.19 -9.25
CA ASP A 759 47.98 -30.88 -8.79
C ASP A 759 48.30 -30.49 -7.34
N LYS A 760 48.16 -29.18 -7.03
CA LYS A 760 48.47 -28.61 -5.70
C LYS A 760 47.30 -28.67 -4.71
N LYS A 761 46.07 -28.74 -5.21
CA LYS A 761 44.81 -28.69 -4.45
C LYS A 761 43.78 -29.58 -5.12
N LYS A 762 42.75 -30.05 -4.42
CA LYS A 762 41.79 -31.03 -4.98
C LYS A 762 40.41 -30.45 -5.26
N GLY A 763 39.62 -31.10 -6.11
CA GLY A 763 38.21 -30.79 -6.31
C GLY A 763 37.33 -31.57 -5.32
N LEU A 764 36.31 -30.92 -4.75
CA LEU A 764 35.30 -31.58 -3.91
C LEU A 764 33.91 -31.36 -4.52
N ILE A 765 33.18 -32.45 -4.72
CA ILE A 765 31.79 -32.43 -5.18
C ILE A 765 30.92 -33.04 -4.08
N VAL A 766 29.94 -32.29 -3.61
CA VAL A 766 28.99 -32.71 -2.57
C VAL A 766 27.62 -32.85 -3.20
N VAL A 767 27.07 -34.06 -3.14
CA VAL A 767 25.83 -34.41 -3.84
C VAL A 767 24.89 -35.22 -2.94
N PRO A 768 23.59 -35.32 -3.24
CA PRO A 768 22.74 -36.31 -2.61
C PRO A 768 23.25 -37.74 -2.86
N THR A 769 23.00 -38.66 -1.94
CA THR A 769 23.52 -40.05 -2.02
C THR A 769 23.19 -40.76 -3.34
N THR A 770 22.06 -40.43 -3.94
CA THR A 770 21.58 -40.96 -5.23
C THR A 770 22.40 -40.49 -6.43
N LEU A 771 23.10 -39.37 -6.33
CA LEU A 771 23.86 -38.74 -7.42
C LEU A 771 25.33 -39.15 -7.49
N LEU A 772 25.85 -39.82 -6.46
CA LEU A 772 27.27 -40.20 -6.36
C LEU A 772 27.76 -40.95 -7.62
N THR A 773 27.04 -42.00 -8.03
CA THR A 773 27.39 -42.79 -9.23
C THR A 773 27.21 -42.00 -10.50
N ASN A 774 26.18 -41.17 -10.57
CA ASN A 774 25.88 -40.41 -11.77
C ASN A 774 27.02 -39.45 -12.09
N TRP A 775 27.50 -38.71 -11.08
CA TRP A 775 28.66 -37.84 -11.23
C TRP A 775 29.93 -38.60 -11.62
N GLN A 776 30.20 -39.75 -10.99
CA GLN A 776 31.33 -40.60 -11.37
C GLN A 776 31.25 -41.03 -12.84
N LYS A 777 30.12 -41.60 -13.25
CA LYS A 777 29.89 -42.07 -14.63
C LYS A 777 29.96 -40.92 -15.65
N GLU A 778 29.41 -39.75 -15.32
CA GLU A 778 29.49 -38.58 -16.20
C GLU A 778 30.93 -38.07 -16.35
N ILE A 779 31.73 -38.05 -15.27
CA ILE A 779 33.15 -37.68 -15.36
C ILE A 779 33.94 -38.72 -16.18
N GLU A 780 33.78 -40.02 -15.90
CA GLU A 780 34.44 -41.08 -16.66
C GLU A 780 34.09 -41.05 -18.16
N LYS A 781 32.83 -40.69 -18.48
CA LYS A 781 32.35 -40.55 -19.85
C LYS A 781 32.91 -39.31 -20.56
N PHE A 782 32.79 -38.14 -19.94
CA PHE A 782 33.05 -36.86 -20.60
C PHE A 782 34.48 -36.34 -20.41
N ALA A 783 35.14 -36.70 -19.32
CA ALA A 783 36.46 -36.23 -18.95
C ALA A 783 37.29 -37.36 -18.31
N PRO A 784 37.62 -38.42 -19.08
CA PRO A 784 38.35 -39.59 -18.55
C PRO A 784 39.74 -39.26 -18.02
N ASP A 785 40.30 -38.13 -18.41
CA ASP A 785 41.57 -37.64 -17.90
C ASP A 785 41.47 -37.23 -16.43
N LEU A 786 40.29 -36.95 -15.87
CA LEU A 786 40.10 -36.62 -14.45
C LEU A 786 40.00 -37.88 -13.60
N SER A 787 40.90 -38.04 -12.62
CA SER A 787 40.82 -39.14 -11.66
C SER A 787 39.84 -38.81 -10.53
N THR A 788 38.88 -39.71 -10.27
CA THR A 788 37.80 -39.48 -9.29
C THR A 788 37.76 -40.55 -8.18
N HIS A 789 37.36 -40.15 -6.96
CA HIS A 789 37.16 -41.06 -5.83
C HIS A 789 35.87 -40.77 -5.06
N ILE A 790 35.11 -41.81 -4.74
CA ILE A 790 33.89 -41.70 -3.93
C ILE A 790 34.24 -41.91 -2.44
N TYR A 791 34.06 -40.86 -1.64
CA TYR A 791 34.18 -40.93 -0.18
C TYR A 791 32.85 -41.37 0.45
N HIS A 792 32.63 -42.69 0.58
CA HIS A 792 31.41 -43.26 1.15
C HIS A 792 31.65 -44.62 1.85
N GLY A 793 30.80 -44.97 2.83
CA GLY A 793 30.84 -46.28 3.52
C GLY A 793 31.60 -46.30 4.86
N ALA A 794 31.69 -47.48 5.48
CA ALA A 794 32.28 -47.67 6.82
C ALA A 794 33.82 -47.62 6.82
N LYS A 795 34.48 -48.08 5.75
CA LYS A 795 35.94 -48.06 5.56
C LYS A 795 36.42 -46.86 4.74
N ARG A 796 35.72 -45.72 4.82
CA ARG A 796 36.01 -44.53 4.01
C ARG A 796 37.31 -43.85 4.46
N THR A 797 38.27 -43.74 3.55
CA THR A 797 39.53 -43.01 3.74
C THR A 797 39.78 -42.11 2.53
N PHE A 798 40.66 -41.13 2.72
CA PHE A 798 41.21 -40.33 1.63
C PHE A 798 42.41 -41.02 0.96
N ASP A 799 42.69 -42.28 1.29
CA ASP A 799 43.89 -42.99 0.82
C ASP A 799 43.78 -43.36 -0.66
N LYS A 800 44.48 -42.56 -1.46
CA LYS A 800 45.49 -42.90 -2.47
C LYS A 800 45.93 -41.58 -3.09
N GLU A 801 47.21 -41.25 -3.00
CA GLU A 801 47.79 -40.14 -3.75
C GLU A 801 47.48 -40.35 -5.25
N GLY A 802 46.98 -39.32 -5.94
CA GLY A 802 46.71 -39.38 -7.39
C GLY A 802 45.27 -39.09 -7.84
N PHE A 803 44.30 -38.90 -6.94
CA PHE A 803 42.95 -38.46 -7.32
C PHE A 803 42.84 -36.93 -7.44
N ASP A 804 42.16 -36.44 -8.48
CA ASP A 804 41.92 -35.02 -8.73
C ASP A 804 40.63 -34.53 -8.05
N VAL A 805 39.59 -35.36 -8.05
CA VAL A 805 38.23 -35.00 -7.61
C VAL A 805 37.67 -36.03 -6.62
N PHE A 806 37.17 -35.54 -5.49
CA PHE A 806 36.48 -36.35 -4.48
C PHE A 806 34.97 -36.07 -4.54
N ILE A 807 34.17 -37.13 -4.50
CA ILE A 807 32.70 -37.04 -4.50
C ILE A 807 32.18 -37.60 -3.17
N THR A 808 31.36 -36.83 -2.46
CA THR A 808 30.80 -37.19 -1.15
C THR A 808 29.35 -36.75 -1.01
N THR A 809 28.73 -37.09 0.12
CA THR A 809 27.36 -36.66 0.45
C THR A 809 27.32 -35.59 1.52
N TYR A 810 26.25 -34.79 1.51
CA TYR A 810 25.95 -33.78 2.52
C TYR A 810 26.05 -34.32 3.96
N GLY A 811 25.47 -35.50 4.20
CA GLY A 811 25.47 -36.14 5.51
C GLY A 811 26.87 -36.55 5.98
N LEU A 812 27.68 -37.13 5.09
CA LEU A 812 29.04 -37.55 5.43
C LEU A 812 29.98 -36.37 5.64
N LEU A 813 29.87 -35.31 4.82
CA LEU A 813 30.64 -34.09 5.03
C LEU A 813 30.32 -33.46 6.39
N ARG A 814 29.04 -33.43 6.78
CA ARG A 814 28.63 -32.95 8.11
C ARG A 814 29.31 -33.76 9.23
N SER A 815 29.23 -35.08 9.16
CA SER A 815 29.79 -35.97 10.20
C SER A 815 31.31 -35.93 10.27
N ASP A 816 31.99 -35.82 9.13
CA ASP A 816 33.45 -35.89 9.03
C ASP A 816 34.10 -34.52 8.73
N VAL A 817 33.43 -33.40 9.06
CA VAL A 817 33.84 -32.04 8.65
C VAL A 817 35.29 -31.72 9.00
N SER A 818 35.76 -32.17 10.16
CA SER A 818 37.13 -31.97 10.63
C SER A 818 38.19 -32.63 9.74
N LYS A 819 37.86 -33.73 9.06
CA LYS A 819 38.75 -34.37 8.08
C LYS A 819 38.81 -33.56 6.78
N PHE A 820 37.66 -33.11 6.28
CA PHE A 820 37.59 -32.29 5.06
C PHE A 820 38.29 -30.94 5.20
N GLN A 821 38.33 -30.35 6.41
CA GLN A 821 39.04 -29.09 6.67
C GLN A 821 40.58 -29.20 6.58
N LYS A 822 41.14 -30.41 6.70
CA LYS A 822 42.60 -30.64 6.60
C LYS A 822 43.11 -30.62 5.17
N ILE A 823 42.23 -30.82 4.18
CA ILE A 823 42.57 -30.86 2.76
C ILE A 823 42.38 -29.46 2.15
N LYS A 824 43.31 -29.06 1.29
CA LYS A 824 43.21 -27.81 0.52
C LYS A 824 42.40 -28.06 -0.75
N TRP A 825 41.22 -27.45 -0.83
CA TRP A 825 40.33 -27.58 -1.98
C TRP A 825 40.52 -26.41 -2.95
N GLU A 826 40.64 -26.71 -4.24
CA GLU A 826 40.62 -25.69 -5.28
C GLU A 826 39.19 -25.27 -5.59
N ILE A 827 38.31 -26.25 -5.72
CA ILE A 827 36.90 -26.02 -6.01
C ILE A 827 36.02 -26.88 -5.12
N LEU A 828 34.97 -26.26 -4.58
CA LEU A 828 33.90 -26.95 -3.88
C LEU A 828 32.59 -26.76 -4.66
N VAL A 829 32.10 -27.84 -5.23
CA VAL A 829 30.84 -27.90 -5.95
C VAL A 829 29.78 -28.54 -5.05
N ILE A 830 28.62 -27.91 -4.94
CA ILE A 830 27.45 -28.51 -4.29
C ILE A 830 26.34 -28.68 -5.32
N ASP A 831 25.82 -29.90 -5.45
CA ASP A 831 24.68 -30.22 -6.33
C ASP A 831 23.39 -30.32 -5.52
N GLU A 832 22.26 -29.96 -6.12
CA GLU A 832 20.96 -29.86 -5.43
C GLU A 832 21.08 -28.94 -4.19
N ALA A 833 21.59 -27.72 -4.42
CA ALA A 833 21.96 -26.75 -3.39
C ALA A 833 20.80 -26.31 -2.47
N GLN A 834 19.54 -26.67 -2.78
CA GLN A 834 18.43 -26.57 -1.83
C GLN A 834 18.71 -27.29 -0.49
N ALA A 835 19.64 -28.25 -0.48
CA ALA A 835 20.12 -28.91 0.73
C ALA A 835 20.75 -27.95 1.77
N ILE A 836 21.13 -26.72 1.39
CA ILE A 836 21.70 -25.71 2.32
C ILE A 836 20.85 -24.43 2.42
N LYS A 837 19.57 -24.49 2.05
CA LYS A 837 18.67 -23.33 2.03
C LYS A 837 18.53 -22.59 3.37
N ASN A 838 18.59 -23.33 4.47
CA ASN A 838 18.50 -22.75 5.81
C ASN A 838 19.90 -22.63 6.44
N ALA A 839 20.33 -21.37 6.63
CA ALA A 839 21.62 -21.01 7.22
C ALA A 839 21.82 -21.53 8.66
N GLY A 840 20.73 -21.78 9.40
CA GLY A 840 20.79 -22.22 10.80
C GLY A 840 21.15 -23.70 10.98
N THR A 841 20.98 -24.53 9.95
CA THR A 841 21.16 -25.99 10.06
C THR A 841 22.63 -26.38 10.22
N GLU A 842 22.89 -27.46 10.95
CA GLU A 842 24.25 -27.99 11.13
C GLU A 842 24.91 -28.38 9.82
N GLN A 843 24.13 -28.90 8.87
CA GLN A 843 24.60 -29.25 7.53
C GLN A 843 25.14 -28.02 6.78
N THR A 844 24.37 -26.93 6.72
CA THR A 844 24.80 -25.68 6.08
C THR A 844 26.03 -25.12 6.77
N LYS A 845 26.06 -25.11 8.11
CA LYS A 845 27.22 -24.66 8.89
C LYS A 845 28.47 -25.51 8.61
N ALA A 846 28.34 -26.82 8.49
CA ALA A 846 29.46 -27.71 8.19
C ALA A 846 30.02 -27.46 6.79
N ILE A 847 29.16 -27.30 5.78
CA ILE A 847 29.59 -27.01 4.41
C ILE A 847 30.28 -25.65 4.31
N LYS A 848 29.72 -24.61 4.93
CA LYS A 848 30.31 -23.26 4.92
C LYS A 848 31.65 -23.16 5.67
N LYS A 849 31.98 -24.13 6.53
CA LYS A 849 33.28 -24.24 7.21
C LYS A 849 34.41 -24.76 6.31
N ILE A 850 34.10 -25.37 5.17
CA ILE A 850 35.09 -25.87 4.21
C ILE A 850 35.67 -24.69 3.43
N LYS A 851 37.01 -24.61 3.41
CA LYS A 851 37.76 -23.59 2.66
C LYS A 851 38.08 -24.13 1.27
N ALA A 852 37.66 -23.41 0.23
CA ALA A 852 37.99 -23.68 -1.17
C ALA A 852 38.26 -22.36 -1.90
N THR A 853 39.12 -22.36 -2.92
CA THR A 853 39.40 -21.16 -3.75
C THR A 853 38.15 -20.71 -4.50
N VAL A 854 37.45 -21.66 -5.12
CA VAL A 854 36.24 -21.44 -5.92
C VAL A 854 35.09 -22.24 -5.33
N LYS A 855 33.90 -21.67 -5.30
CA LYS A 855 32.69 -22.35 -4.82
C LYS A 855 31.57 -22.26 -5.84
N VAL A 856 31.01 -23.40 -6.21
CA VAL A 856 29.94 -23.49 -7.20
C VAL A 856 28.72 -24.14 -6.55
N ALA A 857 27.58 -23.46 -6.60
CA ALA A 857 26.31 -24.00 -6.17
C ALA A 857 25.42 -24.29 -7.38
N MET A 858 24.93 -25.52 -7.50
CA MET A 858 24.03 -25.94 -8.57
C MET A 858 22.63 -26.17 -8.02
N SER A 859 21.62 -25.55 -8.63
CA SER A 859 20.22 -25.71 -8.24
C SER A 859 19.35 -26.06 -9.45
N GLY A 860 18.36 -26.92 -9.24
CA GLY A 860 17.41 -27.36 -10.28
C GLY A 860 16.15 -26.52 -10.35
N THR A 861 15.69 -26.04 -9.21
CA THR A 861 14.63 -25.04 -9.08
C THR A 861 15.26 -23.75 -8.54
N PRO A 862 14.79 -22.57 -8.97
CA PRO A 862 15.23 -21.34 -8.35
C PRO A 862 14.82 -21.40 -6.88
N VAL A 863 15.82 -21.45 -6.01
CA VAL A 863 15.81 -21.06 -4.59
C VAL A 863 14.42 -20.69 -4.11
N GLU A 864 13.69 -21.70 -3.67
CA GLU A 864 12.26 -21.64 -3.48
C GLU A 864 11.93 -20.73 -2.29
N ASN A 865 11.02 -19.79 -2.52
CA ASN A 865 10.10 -19.30 -1.51
C ASN A 865 10.52 -18.16 -0.56
N ARG A 866 11.81 -17.80 -0.36
CA ARG A 866 12.20 -16.65 0.50
C ARG A 866 13.55 -16.05 0.11
N LEU A 867 13.69 -14.71 0.16
CA LEU A 867 14.98 -14.02 -0.08
C LEU A 867 16.09 -14.48 0.89
N SER A 868 15.72 -14.98 2.07
CA SER A 868 16.65 -15.57 3.05
C SER A 868 17.35 -16.85 2.56
N GLU A 869 16.71 -17.67 1.73
CA GLU A 869 17.34 -18.85 1.15
C GLU A 869 18.40 -18.45 0.12
N TYR A 870 18.12 -17.37 -0.61
CA TYR A 870 19.04 -16.75 -1.57
C TYR A 870 20.29 -16.21 -0.87
N TRP A 871 20.11 -15.52 0.25
CA TRP A 871 21.23 -15.10 1.10
C TRP A 871 22.07 -16.28 1.58
N SER A 872 21.46 -17.41 1.95
CA SER A 872 22.21 -18.59 2.40
C SER A 872 23.15 -19.14 1.32
N LEU A 873 22.67 -19.20 0.07
CA LEU A 873 23.45 -19.66 -1.07
C LEU A 873 24.55 -18.67 -1.46
N PHE A 874 24.25 -17.37 -1.48
CA PHE A 874 25.25 -16.33 -1.71
C PHE A 874 26.33 -16.31 -0.64
N ASP A 875 25.96 -16.46 0.63
CA ASP A 875 26.95 -16.52 1.71
C ASP A 875 27.80 -17.81 1.65
N PHE A 876 27.31 -18.87 1.00
CA PHE A 876 28.14 -20.03 0.69
C PHE A 876 29.15 -19.71 -0.41
N THR A 877 28.70 -19.20 -1.56
CA THR A 877 29.54 -18.96 -2.75
C THR A 877 30.49 -17.77 -2.55
N ASN A 878 29.95 -16.64 -2.08
CA ASN A 878 30.60 -15.34 -1.89
C ASN A 878 30.37 -14.85 -0.44
N LYS A 879 31.08 -15.47 0.51
CA LYS A 879 30.89 -15.23 1.94
C LYS A 879 31.05 -13.75 2.30
N GLY A 880 30.06 -13.19 3.00
CA GLY A 880 30.06 -11.79 3.45
C GLY A 880 29.61 -10.77 2.41
N TYR A 881 29.47 -11.13 1.13
CA TYR A 881 29.11 -10.19 0.05
C TYR A 881 27.77 -9.48 0.30
N LEU A 882 26.73 -10.18 0.73
CA LEU A 882 25.43 -9.57 1.07
C LEU A 882 25.33 -9.13 2.55
N GLY A 883 26.47 -8.99 3.24
CA GLY A 883 26.53 -8.67 4.65
C GLY A 883 25.94 -9.76 5.56
N SER A 884 25.69 -9.39 6.82
CA SER A 884 25.04 -10.29 7.79
C SER A 884 23.56 -10.52 7.44
N MET A 885 22.97 -11.61 7.92
CA MET A 885 21.53 -11.87 7.75
C MET A 885 20.68 -10.69 8.25
N LYS A 886 21.07 -10.03 9.35
CA LYS A 886 20.37 -8.86 9.88
C LYS A 886 20.42 -7.67 8.92
N TYR A 887 21.59 -7.41 8.34
CA TYR A 887 21.77 -6.36 7.32
C TYR A 887 20.92 -6.65 6.09
N PHE A 888 20.97 -7.88 5.59
CA PHE A 888 20.21 -8.33 4.42
C PHE A 888 18.70 -8.21 4.62
N THR A 889 18.18 -8.57 5.80
CA THR A 889 16.76 -8.42 6.13
C THR A 889 16.32 -6.95 6.15
N GLN A 890 17.16 -6.04 6.64
CA GLN A 890 16.82 -4.62 6.73
C GLN A 890 16.85 -3.91 5.37
N HIS A 891 17.84 -4.19 4.52
CA HIS A 891 18.08 -3.44 3.29
C HIS A 891 17.50 -4.09 2.03
N PHE A 892 17.28 -5.41 2.02
CA PHE A 892 16.74 -6.13 0.87
C PHE A 892 15.44 -6.87 1.22
N SER A 893 15.45 -7.82 2.15
CA SER A 893 14.29 -8.72 2.33
C SER A 893 13.05 -8.01 2.85
N SER A 894 13.11 -7.15 3.87
CA SER A 894 11.93 -6.46 4.38
C SER A 894 11.39 -5.37 3.42
N PRO A 895 12.21 -4.53 2.76
CA PRO A 895 11.71 -3.59 1.76
C PRO A 895 11.02 -4.30 0.58
N ILE A 896 11.62 -5.39 0.07
CA ILE A 896 11.07 -6.13 -1.07
C ILE A 896 9.81 -6.93 -0.67
N GLU A 897 9.87 -7.73 0.40
CA GLU A 897 8.77 -8.65 0.77
C GLU A 897 7.61 -7.96 1.49
N ARG A 898 7.84 -6.87 2.25
CA ARG A 898 6.78 -6.21 3.05
C ARG A 898 6.29 -4.87 2.48
N LYS A 899 7.17 -4.12 1.81
CA LYS A 899 6.85 -2.77 1.30
C LYS A 899 6.71 -2.73 -0.22
N ASN A 900 6.94 -3.85 -0.91
CA ASN A 900 6.93 -3.97 -2.37
C ASN A 900 7.80 -2.90 -3.07
N ASP A 901 8.95 -2.60 -2.47
CA ASP A 901 9.87 -1.57 -2.95
C ASP A 901 10.60 -2.03 -4.22
N GLN A 902 10.22 -1.43 -5.36
CA GLN A 902 10.78 -1.75 -6.67
C GLN A 902 12.23 -1.29 -6.84
N LEU A 903 12.64 -0.20 -6.17
CA LEU A 903 14.02 0.29 -6.22
C LEU A 903 14.95 -0.67 -5.47
N ALA A 904 14.52 -1.15 -4.30
CA ALA A 904 15.26 -2.14 -3.53
C ALA A 904 15.43 -3.46 -4.31
N LEU A 905 14.40 -3.90 -5.05
CA LEU A 905 14.46 -5.08 -5.91
C LEU A 905 15.44 -4.89 -7.08
N HIS A 906 15.41 -3.73 -7.73
CA HIS A 906 16.31 -3.43 -8.83
C HIS A 906 17.78 -3.38 -8.37
N ARG A 907 18.05 -2.75 -7.21
CA ARG A 907 19.38 -2.74 -6.59
C ARG A 907 19.86 -4.15 -6.27
N PHE A 908 18.98 -4.98 -5.68
CA PHE A 908 19.30 -6.36 -5.37
C PHE A 908 19.73 -7.14 -6.61
N LYS A 909 18.97 -7.04 -7.72
CA LYS A 909 19.32 -7.69 -8.99
C LYS A 909 20.67 -7.24 -9.53
N LYS A 910 20.93 -5.92 -9.64
CA LYS A 910 22.23 -5.41 -10.11
C LYS A 910 23.42 -5.98 -9.33
N VAL A 911 23.27 -6.12 -8.01
CA VAL A 911 24.32 -6.62 -7.12
C VAL A 911 24.54 -8.14 -7.26
N THR A 912 23.51 -8.91 -7.63
CA THR A 912 23.55 -10.38 -7.60
C THR A 912 23.66 -11.03 -8.99
N ASP A 913 23.16 -10.38 -10.04
CA ASP A 913 23.11 -10.88 -11.42
C ASP A 913 24.47 -11.39 -11.95
N PRO A 914 25.62 -10.72 -11.69
CA PRO A 914 26.92 -11.23 -12.15
C PRO A 914 27.29 -12.63 -11.66
N PHE A 915 26.73 -13.04 -10.52
CA PHE A 915 27.10 -14.28 -9.81
C PHE A 915 26.07 -15.40 -9.97
N ILE A 916 25.00 -15.16 -10.74
CA ILE A 916 23.95 -16.14 -11.00
C ILE A 916 23.70 -16.30 -12.48
N LEU A 917 23.78 -17.55 -12.93
CA LEU A 917 23.34 -17.92 -14.25
C LEU A 917 22.06 -18.76 -14.16
N ARG A 918 20.99 -18.28 -14.79
CA ARG A 918 19.70 -19.00 -14.86
C ARG A 918 19.14 -18.96 -16.27
N ARG A 919 18.82 -20.14 -16.80
CA ARG A 919 18.21 -20.34 -18.11
C ARG A 919 17.06 -21.34 -18.03
N LEU A 920 15.99 -21.06 -18.76
CA LEU A 920 14.79 -21.88 -18.77
C LEU A 920 14.74 -22.79 -20.00
N LYS A 921 14.14 -23.97 -19.88
CA LYS A 921 13.92 -24.87 -21.04
C LYS A 921 12.92 -24.32 -22.05
N THR A 922 11.99 -23.49 -21.58
CA THR A 922 10.97 -22.81 -22.40
C THR A 922 11.55 -21.68 -23.23
N ASP A 923 12.79 -21.26 -22.94
CA ASP A 923 13.47 -20.22 -23.70
C ASP A 923 13.94 -20.78 -25.05
N LYS A 924 13.16 -20.46 -26.10
CA LYS A 924 13.44 -20.86 -27.48
C LYS A 924 14.74 -20.25 -28.04
N SER A 925 15.30 -19.20 -27.41
CA SER A 925 16.62 -18.67 -27.78
C SER A 925 17.79 -19.56 -27.31
N ILE A 926 17.51 -20.50 -26.40
CA ILE A 926 18.50 -21.39 -25.76
C ILE A 926 18.33 -22.83 -26.24
N ILE A 927 17.08 -23.30 -26.40
CA ILE A 927 16.78 -24.65 -26.89
C ILE A 927 15.77 -24.61 -28.03
N THR A 928 16.23 -24.93 -29.23
CA THR A 928 15.38 -25.11 -30.42
C THR A 928 14.83 -26.53 -30.56
N ASP A 929 15.53 -27.52 -30.01
CA ASP A 929 15.35 -28.94 -30.37
C ASP A 929 14.63 -29.79 -29.31
N LEU A 930 14.21 -29.23 -28.17
CA LEU A 930 13.41 -30.03 -27.21
C LEU A 930 11.97 -30.15 -27.71
N PRO A 931 11.39 -31.37 -27.76
CA PRO A 931 10.00 -31.59 -28.11
C PRO A 931 9.05 -30.95 -27.08
N GLU A 932 7.75 -30.95 -27.36
CA GLU A 932 6.78 -30.32 -26.45
C GLU A 932 6.53 -31.18 -25.20
N LYS A 933 6.34 -30.51 -24.06
CA LYS A 933 5.86 -31.11 -22.82
C LYS A 933 4.40 -30.70 -22.62
N ILE A 934 3.51 -31.68 -22.54
CA ILE A 934 2.07 -31.48 -22.34
C ILE A 934 1.71 -32.00 -20.95
N GLU A 935 1.28 -31.11 -20.06
CA GLU A 935 0.80 -31.46 -18.72
C GLU A 935 -0.74 -31.49 -18.71
N GLN A 936 -1.32 -32.62 -18.28
CA GLN A 936 -2.76 -32.84 -18.22
C GLN A 936 -3.19 -33.31 -16.83
N ASP A 937 -4.04 -32.50 -16.20
CA ASP A 937 -4.74 -32.88 -14.97
C ASP A 937 -5.90 -33.82 -15.31
N CYS A 938 -5.89 -35.03 -14.73
CA CYS A 938 -6.90 -36.06 -14.91
C CYS A 938 -7.76 -36.14 -13.65
N PHE A 939 -8.94 -35.51 -13.67
CA PHE A 939 -9.89 -35.54 -12.57
C PHE A 939 -10.69 -36.85 -12.58
N ILE A 940 -10.67 -37.57 -11.47
CA ILE A 940 -11.15 -38.96 -11.36
C ILE A 940 -12.15 -39.06 -10.21
N ALA A 941 -13.33 -39.59 -10.49
CA ALA A 941 -14.31 -39.86 -9.45
C ALA A 941 -13.85 -41.03 -8.56
N LEU A 942 -14.12 -40.94 -7.25
CA LEU A 942 -13.91 -42.05 -6.33
C LEU A 942 -14.97 -43.14 -6.55
N GLY A 943 -14.59 -44.41 -6.39
CA GLY A 943 -15.54 -45.52 -6.36
C GLY A 943 -16.47 -45.45 -5.13
N LYS A 944 -17.64 -46.11 -5.19
CA LYS A 944 -18.64 -46.06 -4.09
C LYS A 944 -18.05 -46.49 -2.74
N GLU A 945 -17.24 -47.55 -2.73
CA GLU A 945 -16.56 -48.03 -1.53
C GLU A 945 -15.48 -47.04 -1.04
N GLN A 946 -14.78 -46.36 -1.95
CA GLN A 946 -13.82 -45.31 -1.61
C GLN A 946 -14.51 -44.10 -0.99
N ILE A 947 -15.65 -43.67 -1.51
CA ILE A 947 -16.43 -42.54 -0.98
C ILE A 947 -16.83 -42.82 0.48
N ALA A 948 -17.40 -44.00 0.74
CA ALA A 948 -17.82 -44.39 2.08
C ALA A 948 -16.63 -44.46 3.05
N LEU A 949 -15.49 -45.00 2.61
CA LEU A 949 -14.27 -45.08 3.41
C LEU A 949 -13.67 -43.68 3.67
N TYR A 950 -13.66 -42.83 2.65
CA TYR A 950 -13.15 -41.46 2.72
C TYR A 950 -13.95 -40.65 3.74
N GLN A 951 -15.28 -40.66 3.65
CA GLN A 951 -16.16 -39.93 4.57
C GLN A 951 -15.97 -40.41 6.03
N ASN A 952 -15.89 -41.73 6.24
CA ASN A 952 -15.67 -42.27 7.58
C ASN A 952 -14.34 -41.79 8.20
N VAL A 953 -13.27 -41.75 7.40
CA VAL A 953 -11.97 -41.21 7.85
C VAL A 953 -12.06 -39.73 8.18
N VAL A 954 -12.73 -38.94 7.34
CA VAL A 954 -12.97 -37.51 7.56
C VAL A 954 -13.70 -37.28 8.89
N ASP A 955 -14.85 -37.94 9.09
CA ASP A 955 -15.70 -37.77 10.27
C ASP A 955 -14.95 -38.14 11.56
N LYS A 956 -14.24 -39.28 11.53
CA LYS A 956 -13.48 -39.78 12.68
C LYS A 956 -12.32 -38.85 13.05
N MET A 957 -11.60 -38.33 12.07
CA MET A 957 -10.42 -37.47 12.32
C MET A 957 -10.84 -36.05 12.70
N ILE A 958 -11.91 -35.50 12.14
CA ILE A 958 -12.49 -34.21 12.57
C ILE A 958 -12.97 -34.29 14.02
N LYS A 959 -13.64 -35.40 14.41
CA LYS A 959 -14.06 -35.59 15.80
C LYS A 959 -12.87 -35.56 16.75
N ALA A 960 -11.79 -36.25 16.42
CA ALA A 960 -10.56 -36.24 17.20
C ALA A 960 -9.88 -34.85 17.23
N LEU A 961 -9.95 -34.09 16.13
CA LEU A 961 -9.38 -32.73 16.05
C LEU A 961 -10.15 -31.69 16.88
N ASN A 962 -11.45 -31.90 17.11
CA ASN A 962 -12.27 -31.04 17.96
C ASN A 962 -12.01 -31.27 19.45
N GLU A 963 -11.46 -32.42 19.82
CA GLU A 963 -11.13 -32.79 21.21
C GLU A 963 -9.74 -32.28 21.65
N VAL A 964 -8.98 -31.66 20.74
CA VAL A 964 -7.58 -31.24 20.95
C VAL A 964 -7.43 -29.73 20.78
N GLU A 965 -6.64 -29.09 21.64
CA GLU A 965 -6.40 -27.64 21.58
C GLU A 965 -5.80 -27.16 20.25
N GLU A 966 -6.28 -26.00 19.77
CA GLU A 966 -6.03 -25.46 18.43
C GLU A 966 -4.56 -25.09 18.14
N LYS A 967 -3.75 -24.84 19.18
CA LYS A 967 -2.31 -24.48 19.05
C LYS A 967 -1.36 -25.59 19.48
N SER A 968 -1.86 -26.79 19.79
CA SER A 968 -1.03 -27.90 20.25
C SER A 968 -0.19 -28.54 19.13
N ILE A 969 0.97 -29.09 19.49
CA ILE A 969 1.77 -29.92 18.59
C ILE A 969 1.03 -31.22 18.20
N GLU A 970 0.16 -31.70 19.10
CA GLU A 970 -0.68 -32.87 18.92
C GLU A 970 -1.68 -32.69 17.77
N ARG A 971 -2.36 -31.54 17.70
CA ARG A 971 -3.23 -31.17 16.58
C ARG A 971 -2.50 -31.26 15.24
N LYS A 972 -1.30 -30.67 15.15
CA LYS A 972 -0.51 -30.71 13.91
C LYS A 972 -0.18 -32.15 13.49
N GLY A 973 0.10 -33.01 14.45
CA GLY A 973 0.28 -34.45 14.21
C GLY A 973 -0.98 -35.13 13.68
N LEU A 974 -2.16 -34.82 14.26
CA LEU A 974 -3.44 -35.36 13.82
C LEU A 974 -3.84 -34.91 12.41
N VAL A 975 -3.62 -33.64 12.05
CA VAL A 975 -3.87 -33.11 10.70
C VAL A 975 -3.02 -33.84 9.66
N LEU A 976 -1.72 -34.03 9.93
CA LEU A 976 -0.82 -34.78 9.05
C LEU A 976 -1.22 -36.25 8.91
N LYS A 977 -1.71 -36.87 10.00
CA LYS A 977 -2.23 -38.24 10.00
C LYS A 977 -3.51 -38.35 9.17
N MET A 978 -4.43 -37.40 9.28
CA MET A 978 -5.67 -37.33 8.50
C MET A 978 -5.35 -37.25 7.01
N ILE A 979 -4.53 -36.28 6.62
CA ILE A 979 -4.05 -36.10 5.26
C ILE A 979 -3.43 -37.38 4.68
N THR A 980 -2.57 -38.05 5.47
CA THR A 980 -1.91 -39.28 5.03
C THR A 980 -2.94 -40.39 4.80
N ALA A 981 -3.95 -40.51 5.66
CA ALA A 981 -5.02 -41.48 5.51
C ALA A 981 -5.87 -41.20 4.27
N LEU A 982 -6.30 -39.96 4.06
CA LEU A 982 -7.11 -39.57 2.90
C LEU A 982 -6.37 -39.83 1.58
N LYS A 983 -5.05 -39.54 1.51
CA LYS A 983 -4.20 -39.91 0.38
C LYS A 983 -4.22 -41.40 0.06
N GLN A 984 -4.08 -42.23 1.09
CA GLN A 984 -4.09 -43.68 0.92
C GLN A 984 -5.45 -44.18 0.42
N VAL A 985 -6.55 -43.61 0.91
CA VAL A 985 -7.91 -43.94 0.45
C VAL A 985 -8.13 -43.54 -1.01
N CYS A 986 -7.72 -42.32 -1.40
CA CYS A 986 -7.79 -41.84 -2.78
C CYS A 986 -6.98 -42.72 -3.75
N ASN A 987 -5.83 -43.21 -3.31
CA ASN A 987 -4.97 -44.08 -4.10
C ASN A 987 -5.56 -45.47 -4.34
N HIS A 988 -5.90 -46.18 -3.25
CA HIS A 988 -6.56 -47.49 -3.28
C HIS A 988 -7.03 -47.88 -1.87
N PRO A 989 -8.28 -48.38 -1.66
CA PRO A 989 -8.78 -48.78 -0.34
C PRO A 989 -7.83 -49.70 0.45
N SER A 990 -7.29 -50.69 -0.24
CA SER A 990 -6.31 -51.67 0.28
C SER A 990 -5.02 -51.06 0.82
N GLN A 991 -4.60 -49.89 0.33
CA GLN A 991 -3.44 -49.19 0.86
C GLN A 991 -3.68 -48.70 2.30
N PHE A 992 -4.90 -48.24 2.59
CA PHE A 992 -5.33 -47.79 3.92
C PHE A 992 -5.75 -48.97 4.81
N LEU A 993 -6.59 -49.87 4.30
CA LEU A 993 -7.15 -51.01 5.04
C LEU A 993 -6.13 -52.13 5.32
N LYS A 994 -4.99 -52.15 4.61
CA LYS A 994 -3.96 -53.20 4.68
C LYS A 994 -4.51 -54.61 4.38
N LYS A 995 -5.43 -54.70 3.41
CA LYS A 995 -6.00 -55.96 2.91
C LYS A 995 -5.40 -56.32 1.54
N GLU A 996 -5.25 -57.60 1.23
CA GLU A 996 -4.69 -58.08 -0.05
C GLU A 996 -5.75 -58.17 -1.16
N ASP A 997 -6.55 -57.11 -1.34
CA ASP A 997 -7.51 -57.01 -2.45
C ASP A 997 -7.05 -55.91 -3.42
N TYR A 998 -6.35 -56.29 -4.50
CA TYR A 998 -5.75 -55.34 -5.45
C TYR A 998 -6.56 -55.22 -6.74
N ARG A 999 -7.87 -55.47 -6.67
CA ARG A 999 -8.76 -55.33 -7.83
C ARG A 999 -8.82 -53.86 -8.28
N PRO A 1000 -8.53 -53.55 -9.56
CA PRO A 1000 -8.52 -52.19 -10.06
C PRO A 1000 -9.84 -51.44 -9.85
N GLN A 1001 -10.97 -52.16 -9.89
CA GLN A 1001 -12.33 -51.60 -9.79
C GLN A 1001 -12.65 -50.97 -8.43
N LEU A 1002 -11.81 -51.25 -7.42
CA LEU A 1002 -11.94 -50.67 -6.09
C LEU A 1002 -11.37 -49.25 -6.01
N SER A 1003 -10.64 -48.80 -7.03
CA SER A 1003 -10.05 -47.47 -7.07
C SER A 1003 -10.24 -46.79 -8.42
N GLY A 1004 -10.92 -45.64 -8.42
CA GLY A 1004 -11.08 -44.85 -9.65
C GLY A 1004 -9.74 -44.47 -10.28
N LYS A 1005 -8.69 -44.22 -9.48
CA LYS A 1005 -7.34 -43.95 -9.99
C LYS A 1005 -6.71 -45.17 -10.65
N SER A 1006 -6.96 -46.37 -10.12
CA SER A 1006 -6.45 -47.61 -10.69
C SER A 1006 -7.16 -47.94 -12.01
N GLU A 1007 -8.48 -47.77 -12.09
CA GLU A 1007 -9.22 -47.92 -13.36
C GLU A 1007 -8.70 -46.96 -14.43
N ARG A 1008 -8.58 -45.67 -14.10
CA ARG A 1008 -8.07 -44.67 -15.05
C ARG A 1008 -6.62 -44.93 -15.46
N LEU A 1009 -5.79 -45.39 -14.52
CA LEU A 1009 -4.42 -45.80 -14.83
C LEU A 1009 -4.39 -46.92 -15.87
N LEU A 1010 -5.25 -47.93 -15.73
CA LEU A 1010 -5.32 -49.02 -16.70
C LEU A 1010 -5.75 -48.55 -18.09
N GLU A 1011 -6.72 -47.64 -18.18
CA GLU A 1011 -7.14 -47.05 -19.47
C GLU A 1011 -5.97 -46.35 -20.17
N ILE A 1012 -5.23 -45.51 -19.42
CA ILE A 1012 -4.06 -44.80 -19.95
C ILE A 1012 -2.98 -45.80 -20.37
N LEU A 1013 -2.69 -46.80 -19.54
CA LEU A 1013 -1.66 -47.80 -19.82
C LEU A 1013 -2.01 -48.68 -21.02
N SER A 1014 -3.27 -49.08 -21.20
CA SER A 1014 -3.71 -49.85 -22.37
C SER A 1014 -3.41 -49.09 -23.66
N ALA A 1015 -3.76 -47.80 -23.73
CA ALA A 1015 -3.46 -46.96 -24.88
C ALA A 1015 -1.94 -46.80 -25.13
N ILE A 1016 -1.13 -46.69 -24.06
CA ILE A 1016 0.33 -46.60 -24.17
C ILE A 1016 0.93 -47.91 -24.71
N TYR A 1017 0.43 -49.05 -24.22
CA TYR A 1017 0.89 -50.38 -24.64
C TYR A 1017 0.52 -50.67 -26.09
N GLU A 1018 -0.69 -50.31 -26.53
CA GLU A 1018 -1.14 -50.40 -27.93
C GLU A 1018 -0.23 -49.60 -28.88
N ASN A 1019 0.20 -48.42 -28.45
CA ASN A 1019 1.12 -47.57 -29.21
C ASN A 1019 2.61 -47.98 -29.06
N ASN A 1020 2.89 -49.07 -28.34
CA ASN A 1020 4.24 -49.60 -28.10
C ASN A 1020 5.19 -48.61 -27.39
N GLU A 1021 4.63 -47.72 -26.56
CA GLU A 1021 5.34 -46.63 -25.90
C GLU A 1021 5.75 -46.98 -24.46
N LYS A 1022 6.58 -46.13 -23.83
CA LYS A 1022 7.14 -46.38 -22.49
C LYS A 1022 6.70 -45.31 -21.50
N VAL A 1023 6.43 -45.75 -20.27
CA VAL A 1023 5.81 -44.93 -19.23
C VAL A 1023 6.55 -45.04 -17.90
N LEU A 1024 6.70 -43.89 -17.24
CA LEU A 1024 7.10 -43.79 -15.83
C LEU A 1024 5.87 -43.54 -14.96
N ILE A 1025 5.75 -44.28 -13.86
CA ILE A 1025 4.69 -44.08 -12.86
C ILE A 1025 5.32 -43.66 -11.54
N PHE A 1026 5.00 -42.46 -11.06
CA PHE A 1026 5.49 -41.93 -9.80
C PHE A 1026 4.45 -42.06 -8.70
N THR A 1027 4.88 -42.54 -7.53
CA THR A 1027 4.06 -42.61 -6.31
C THR A 1027 4.85 -42.21 -5.07
N GLN A 1028 4.19 -41.59 -4.11
CA GLN A 1028 4.75 -41.21 -2.80
C GLN A 1028 5.09 -42.42 -1.93
N TYR A 1029 4.30 -43.49 -2.05
CA TYR A 1029 4.26 -44.57 -1.08
C TYR A 1029 4.86 -45.84 -1.67
N LYS A 1030 5.80 -46.45 -0.93
CA LYS A 1030 6.39 -47.73 -1.35
C LYS A 1030 5.31 -48.81 -1.44
N GLU A 1031 4.38 -48.82 -0.49
CA GLU A 1031 3.27 -49.78 -0.43
C GLU A 1031 2.40 -49.68 -1.68
N MET A 1032 2.08 -48.46 -2.13
CA MET A 1032 1.27 -48.29 -3.35
C MET A 1032 2.02 -48.76 -4.59
N GLY A 1033 3.35 -48.52 -4.68
CA GLY A 1033 4.15 -49.06 -5.77
C GLY A 1033 4.17 -50.58 -5.83
N GLN A 1034 4.08 -51.27 -4.69
CA GLN A 1034 3.93 -52.73 -4.64
C GLN A 1034 2.55 -53.17 -5.15
N ILE A 1035 1.48 -52.52 -4.67
CA ILE A 1035 0.10 -52.77 -5.13
C ILE A 1035 -0.01 -52.59 -6.64
N LEU A 1036 0.52 -51.48 -7.18
CA LEU A 1036 0.55 -51.23 -8.62
C LEU A 1036 1.37 -52.29 -9.37
N SER A 1037 2.55 -52.66 -8.87
CA SER A 1037 3.37 -53.68 -9.53
C SER A 1037 2.65 -55.02 -9.66
N GLU A 1038 1.92 -55.45 -8.63
CA GLU A 1038 1.16 -56.71 -8.66
C GLU A 1038 -0.09 -56.62 -9.53
N MET A 1039 -0.83 -55.51 -9.41
CA MET A 1039 -2.02 -55.23 -10.21
C MET A 1039 -1.70 -55.22 -11.70
N LEU A 1040 -0.68 -54.46 -12.11
CA LEU A 1040 -0.27 -54.35 -13.51
C LEU A 1040 0.30 -55.67 -14.04
N SER A 1041 1.00 -56.44 -13.20
CA SER A 1041 1.49 -57.77 -13.59
C SER A 1041 0.35 -58.75 -13.86
N LYS A 1042 -0.76 -58.68 -13.11
CA LYS A 1042 -1.94 -59.53 -13.34
C LYS A 1042 -2.70 -59.12 -14.61
N VAL A 1043 -2.81 -57.82 -14.87
CA VAL A 1043 -3.60 -57.30 -16.02
C VAL A 1043 -2.84 -57.43 -17.34
N PHE A 1044 -1.57 -57.02 -17.39
CA PHE A 1044 -0.78 -56.95 -18.63
C PHE A 1044 0.18 -58.12 -18.83
N GLY A 1045 0.19 -59.11 -17.93
CA GLY A 1045 1.06 -60.30 -17.98
C GLY A 1045 2.57 -60.01 -17.89
N THR A 1046 2.96 -58.75 -17.70
CA THR A 1046 4.35 -58.30 -17.64
C THR A 1046 4.58 -57.55 -16.33
N LYS A 1047 5.60 -57.96 -15.58
CA LYS A 1047 5.92 -57.33 -14.29
C LYS A 1047 6.66 -56.01 -14.53
N PRO A 1048 6.14 -54.87 -14.05
CA PRO A 1048 6.84 -53.59 -14.14
C PRO A 1048 8.15 -53.59 -13.34
N LEU A 1049 9.11 -52.77 -13.76
CA LEU A 1049 10.24 -52.43 -12.89
C LEU A 1049 9.75 -51.54 -11.75
N PHE A 1050 10.30 -51.70 -10.55
CA PHE A 1050 9.93 -50.88 -9.40
C PHE A 1050 11.16 -50.42 -8.60
N LEU A 1051 11.41 -49.11 -8.62
CA LEU A 1051 12.49 -48.45 -7.90
C LEU A 1051 11.99 -47.81 -6.59
N HIS A 1052 12.57 -48.22 -5.46
CA HIS A 1052 12.31 -47.62 -4.15
C HIS A 1052 13.59 -47.49 -3.31
N GLY A 1053 13.51 -46.76 -2.18
CA GLY A 1053 14.68 -46.45 -1.34
C GLY A 1053 15.46 -47.65 -0.81
N GLY A 1054 14.80 -48.79 -0.59
CA GLY A 1054 15.45 -50.04 -0.17
C GLY A 1054 16.16 -50.86 -1.27
N VAL A 1055 16.17 -50.42 -2.53
CA VAL A 1055 16.87 -51.12 -3.62
C VAL A 1055 18.37 -50.78 -3.55
N SER A 1056 19.22 -51.81 -3.62
CA SER A 1056 20.68 -51.63 -3.64
C SER A 1056 21.13 -50.85 -4.87
N ARG A 1057 22.30 -50.20 -4.77
CA ARG A 1057 22.87 -49.37 -5.84
C ARG A 1057 23.03 -50.13 -7.16
N ASN A 1058 23.61 -51.34 -7.12
CA ASN A 1058 23.86 -52.14 -8.33
C ASN A 1058 22.56 -52.50 -9.03
N LYS A 1059 21.54 -52.92 -8.27
CA LYS A 1059 20.23 -53.30 -8.81
C LYS A 1059 19.44 -52.11 -9.36
N ARG A 1060 19.65 -50.91 -8.81
CA ARG A 1060 19.09 -49.66 -9.34
C ARG A 1060 19.64 -49.35 -10.73
N ASP A 1061 20.95 -49.43 -10.90
CA ASP A 1061 21.61 -49.14 -12.17
C ASP A 1061 21.17 -50.13 -13.25
N GLU A 1062 21.09 -51.42 -12.91
CA GLU A 1062 20.56 -52.48 -13.77
C GLU A 1062 19.11 -52.17 -14.23
N MET A 1063 18.22 -51.79 -13.31
CA MET A 1063 16.83 -51.42 -13.66
C MET A 1063 16.75 -50.21 -14.62
N VAL A 1064 17.60 -49.20 -14.43
CA VAL A 1064 17.64 -48.01 -15.29
C VAL A 1064 18.12 -48.38 -16.70
N GLU A 1065 19.18 -49.18 -16.79
CA GLU A 1065 19.72 -49.66 -18.06
C GLU A 1065 18.71 -50.56 -18.80
N ASP A 1066 18.08 -51.49 -18.07
CA ASP A 1066 17.03 -52.35 -18.59
C ASP A 1066 15.86 -51.55 -19.15
N PHE A 1067 15.37 -50.56 -18.41
CA PHE A 1067 14.29 -49.71 -18.88
C PHE A 1067 14.68 -48.90 -20.12
N GLN A 1068 15.91 -48.43 -20.22
CA GLN A 1068 16.38 -47.64 -21.37
C GLN A 1068 16.58 -48.52 -22.62
N THR A 1069 17.15 -49.71 -22.46
CA THR A 1069 17.62 -50.55 -23.59
C THR A 1069 16.62 -51.63 -24.03
N LYS A 1070 15.91 -52.30 -23.09
CA LYS A 1070 15.03 -53.43 -23.41
C LYS A 1070 13.67 -52.94 -23.90
N LYS A 1071 13.29 -53.30 -25.13
CA LYS A 1071 12.03 -52.84 -25.77
C LYS A 1071 10.76 -53.39 -25.12
N HIS A 1072 10.81 -54.59 -24.53
CA HIS A 1072 9.66 -55.27 -23.92
C HIS A 1072 9.31 -54.72 -22.52
N ILE A 1073 10.22 -53.98 -21.88
CA ILE A 1073 9.93 -53.32 -20.59
C ILE A 1073 9.28 -51.98 -20.88
N LYS A 1074 7.97 -51.90 -20.67
CA LYS A 1074 7.15 -50.71 -20.97
C LYS A 1074 6.90 -49.81 -19.78
N THR A 1075 6.82 -50.38 -18.58
CA THR A 1075 6.42 -49.67 -17.36
C THR A 1075 7.54 -49.68 -16.32
N PHE A 1076 7.86 -48.50 -15.78
CA PHE A 1076 8.77 -48.34 -14.66
C PHE A 1076 8.12 -47.50 -13.56
N ILE A 1077 7.91 -48.11 -12.39
CA ILE A 1077 7.35 -47.47 -11.20
C ILE A 1077 8.50 -46.90 -10.35
N LEU A 1078 8.39 -45.66 -9.91
CA LEU A 1078 9.38 -44.99 -9.07
C LEU A 1078 8.72 -44.36 -7.84
N SER A 1079 9.31 -44.55 -6.67
CA SER A 1079 8.92 -43.73 -5.52
C SER A 1079 9.48 -42.31 -5.65
N ILE A 1080 8.66 -41.27 -5.46
CA ILE A 1080 9.03 -39.86 -5.75
C ILE A 1080 10.35 -39.45 -5.07
N LYS A 1081 10.57 -39.85 -3.82
CA LYS A 1081 11.81 -39.53 -3.09
C LYS A 1081 13.04 -40.31 -3.59
N ALA A 1082 12.86 -41.52 -4.12
CA ALA A 1082 13.96 -42.34 -4.64
C ALA A 1082 14.27 -42.05 -6.11
N GLY A 1083 13.26 -41.69 -6.90
CA GLY A 1083 13.35 -41.31 -8.31
C GLY A 1083 13.57 -39.82 -8.56
N GLY A 1084 13.32 -38.96 -7.57
CA GLY A 1084 13.42 -37.50 -7.69
C GLY A 1084 14.84 -36.95 -7.85
N THR A 1085 15.89 -37.77 -7.78
CA THR A 1085 17.28 -37.30 -7.80
C THR A 1085 18.12 -37.98 -8.89
N GLY A 1086 18.46 -37.20 -9.91
CA GLY A 1086 19.53 -37.42 -10.91
C GLY A 1086 19.43 -38.51 -11.95
N LEU A 1087 18.36 -39.31 -11.99
CA LEU A 1087 18.24 -40.36 -13.00
C LEU A 1087 18.01 -39.77 -14.40
N ASN A 1088 18.52 -40.45 -15.43
CA ASN A 1088 18.27 -40.14 -16.83
C ASN A 1088 17.38 -41.22 -17.44
N LEU A 1089 16.12 -40.89 -17.78
CA LEU A 1089 15.07 -41.84 -18.19
C LEU A 1089 14.40 -41.40 -19.51
N THR A 1090 15.20 -40.99 -20.48
CA THR A 1090 14.77 -40.45 -21.79
C THR A 1090 13.98 -41.42 -22.67
N ALA A 1091 14.02 -42.74 -22.42
CA ALA A 1091 13.27 -43.72 -23.19
C ALA A 1091 11.75 -43.67 -22.97
N ALA A 1092 11.28 -43.10 -21.85
CA ALA A 1092 9.85 -42.86 -21.65
C ALA A 1092 9.39 -41.62 -22.42
N ASN A 1093 8.15 -41.60 -22.86
CA ASN A 1093 7.48 -40.40 -23.38
C ASN A 1093 6.15 -40.12 -22.66
N HIS A 1094 5.78 -40.98 -21.71
CA HIS A 1094 4.67 -40.79 -20.79
C HIS A 1094 5.17 -40.74 -19.35
N VAL A 1095 4.62 -39.82 -18.56
CA VAL A 1095 4.86 -39.70 -17.12
C VAL A 1095 3.51 -39.64 -16.43
N ILE A 1096 3.29 -40.51 -15.45
CA ILE A 1096 2.06 -40.55 -14.64
C ILE A 1096 2.42 -40.26 -13.19
N HIS A 1097 1.90 -39.16 -12.65
CA HIS A 1097 1.88 -38.89 -11.23
C HIS A 1097 0.62 -39.50 -10.64
N TYR A 1098 0.77 -40.65 -9.98
CA TYR A 1098 -0.37 -41.42 -9.46
C TYR A 1098 -1.02 -40.75 -8.25
N ASP A 1099 -0.23 -40.05 -7.43
CA ASP A 1099 -0.69 -39.32 -6.25
C ASP A 1099 -0.15 -37.89 -6.23
N LEU A 1100 -1.01 -36.93 -5.85
CA LEU A 1100 -0.70 -35.50 -5.92
C LEU A 1100 0.33 -35.12 -4.85
N TRP A 1101 1.43 -34.48 -5.27
CA TRP A 1101 2.45 -33.92 -4.38
C TRP A 1101 2.30 -32.40 -4.29
N TRP A 1102 2.26 -31.92 -3.05
CA TRP A 1102 1.95 -30.53 -2.70
C TRP A 1102 3.03 -29.52 -3.08
N ASN A 1103 4.26 -29.97 -3.32
CA ASN A 1103 5.35 -29.11 -3.80
C ASN A 1103 5.51 -29.28 -5.32
N PRO A 1104 5.05 -28.33 -6.14
CA PRO A 1104 5.12 -28.42 -7.60
C PRO A 1104 6.54 -28.65 -8.13
N ALA A 1105 7.56 -28.17 -7.41
CA ALA A 1105 8.95 -28.34 -7.80
C ALA A 1105 9.43 -29.79 -7.74
N VAL A 1106 8.93 -30.57 -6.77
CA VAL A 1106 9.29 -32.00 -6.65
C VAL A 1106 8.62 -32.81 -7.76
N GLU A 1107 7.37 -32.48 -8.14
CA GLU A 1107 6.72 -33.08 -9.31
C GLU A 1107 7.44 -32.72 -10.61
N ALA A 1108 7.77 -31.44 -10.79
CA ALA A 1108 8.51 -30.96 -11.96
C ALA A 1108 9.88 -31.64 -12.07
N GLN A 1109 10.61 -31.78 -10.96
CA GLN A 1109 11.89 -32.48 -10.88
C GLN A 1109 11.77 -33.98 -11.24
N ALA A 1110 10.65 -34.63 -10.90
CA ALA A 1110 10.38 -36.01 -11.28
C ALA A 1110 10.02 -36.13 -12.77
N THR A 1111 9.19 -35.23 -13.30
CA THR A 1111 8.84 -35.13 -14.72
C THR A 1111 10.06 -34.85 -15.61
N ASP A 1112 10.95 -33.97 -15.16
CA ASP A 1112 12.18 -33.57 -15.86
C ASP A 1112 13.20 -34.71 -16.02
N ARG A 1113 12.97 -35.88 -15.41
CA ARG A 1113 13.77 -37.10 -15.65
C ARG A 1113 13.54 -37.69 -17.04
N THR A 1114 12.34 -37.48 -17.58
CA THR A 1114 11.94 -37.88 -18.92
C THR A 1114 12.08 -36.73 -19.91
N PHE A 1115 11.72 -35.51 -19.50
CA PHE A 1115 11.83 -34.30 -20.30
C PHE A 1115 13.26 -33.71 -20.23
N ARG A 1116 14.23 -34.47 -20.74
CA ARG A 1116 15.66 -34.15 -20.68
C ARG A 1116 16.31 -34.22 -22.06
N ILE A 1117 17.48 -33.60 -22.21
CA ILE A 1117 18.29 -33.67 -23.42
C ILE A 1117 18.54 -35.14 -23.81
N GLY A 1118 18.22 -35.50 -25.05
CA GLY A 1118 18.20 -36.89 -25.53
C GLY A 1118 16.79 -37.43 -25.75
N GLN A 1119 15.76 -36.75 -25.26
CA GLN A 1119 14.37 -37.01 -25.62
C GLN A 1119 14.10 -36.59 -27.07
N GLN A 1120 13.51 -37.50 -27.86
CA GLN A 1120 13.18 -37.30 -29.27
C GLN A 1120 11.65 -37.25 -29.52
N LYS A 1121 10.85 -37.54 -28.49
CA LYS A 1121 9.39 -37.56 -28.56
C LYS A 1121 8.77 -36.53 -27.60
N ASN A 1122 7.59 -36.03 -27.94
CA ASN A 1122 6.78 -35.23 -27.02
C ASN A 1122 6.52 -36.00 -25.72
N VAL A 1123 6.62 -35.31 -24.58
CA VAL A 1123 6.42 -35.92 -23.26
C VAL A 1123 5.03 -35.54 -22.74
N LEU A 1124 4.17 -36.54 -22.55
CA LEU A 1124 2.85 -36.37 -21.96
C LEU A 1124 2.92 -36.66 -20.46
N VAL A 1125 2.39 -35.75 -19.66
CA VAL A 1125 2.42 -35.83 -18.19
C VAL A 1125 0.99 -35.88 -17.68
N HIS A 1126 0.60 -37.01 -17.10
CA HIS A 1126 -0.72 -37.23 -16.53
C HIS A 1126 -0.66 -37.06 -15.01
N ARG A 1127 -1.43 -36.13 -14.46
CA ARG A 1127 -1.56 -35.92 -13.00
C ARG A 1127 -2.91 -36.46 -12.56
N LEU A 1128 -2.94 -37.56 -11.82
CA LEU A 1128 -4.18 -38.20 -11.38
C LEU A 1128 -4.70 -37.55 -10.09
N ILE A 1129 -5.88 -36.93 -10.16
CA ILE A 1129 -6.45 -36.13 -9.06
C ILE A 1129 -7.86 -36.65 -8.74
N SER A 1130 -8.12 -37.01 -7.49
CA SER A 1130 -9.45 -37.44 -7.06
C SER A 1130 -10.42 -36.26 -6.92
N LYS A 1131 -11.52 -36.28 -7.68
CA LYS A 1131 -12.58 -35.26 -7.68
C LYS A 1131 -13.43 -35.34 -6.40
N GLY A 1132 -13.86 -34.19 -5.88
CA GLY A 1132 -14.65 -34.08 -4.65
C GLY A 1132 -13.86 -34.50 -3.42
N THR A 1133 -12.53 -34.34 -3.46
CA THR A 1133 -11.65 -34.68 -2.34
C THR A 1133 -10.70 -33.54 -2.05
N PHE A 1134 -9.98 -33.68 -0.93
CA PHE A 1134 -8.93 -32.75 -0.57
C PHE A 1134 -7.85 -32.59 -1.66
N GLU A 1135 -7.60 -33.61 -2.52
CA GLU A 1135 -6.63 -33.49 -3.63
C GLU A 1135 -7.04 -32.43 -4.66
N GLU A 1136 -8.33 -32.34 -5.01
CA GLU A 1136 -8.85 -31.34 -5.96
C GLU A 1136 -8.74 -29.92 -5.38
N LYS A 1137 -9.14 -29.74 -4.12
CA LYS A 1137 -9.04 -28.47 -3.40
C LYS A 1137 -7.60 -27.99 -3.29
N ILE A 1138 -6.66 -28.90 -3.01
CA ILE A 1138 -5.22 -28.59 -2.99
C ILE A 1138 -4.71 -28.21 -4.36
N ASN A 1139 -5.08 -28.95 -5.42
CA ASN A 1139 -4.65 -28.61 -6.78
C ASN A 1139 -5.15 -27.21 -7.16
N GLN A 1140 -6.40 -26.88 -6.86
CA GLN A 1140 -6.97 -25.55 -7.09
C GLN A 1140 -6.16 -24.47 -6.34
N MET A 1141 -5.86 -24.70 -5.06
CA MET A 1141 -5.07 -23.76 -4.26
C MET A 1141 -3.63 -23.60 -4.76
N LEU A 1142 -3.03 -24.66 -5.30
CA LEU A 1142 -1.70 -24.63 -5.93
C LEU A 1142 -1.72 -23.88 -7.26
N GLN A 1143 -2.77 -24.01 -8.07
CA GLN A 1143 -2.93 -23.29 -9.33
C GLN A 1143 -3.14 -21.78 -9.09
N ASP A 1144 -3.99 -21.42 -8.13
CA ASP A 1144 -4.21 -20.02 -7.71
C ASP A 1144 -2.88 -19.38 -7.23
N LYS A 1145 -2.06 -20.14 -6.48
CA LYS A 1145 -0.72 -19.70 -6.06
C LYS A 1145 0.29 -19.63 -7.20
N LYS A 1146 0.21 -20.50 -8.21
CA LYS A 1146 1.14 -20.54 -9.35
C LYS A 1146 0.98 -19.28 -10.24
N GLN A 1147 -0.24 -18.76 -10.39
CA GLN A 1147 -0.48 -17.48 -11.04
C GLN A 1147 0.13 -16.30 -10.26
N LEU A 1148 0.08 -16.34 -8.91
CA LEU A 1148 0.68 -15.33 -8.04
C LEU A 1148 2.21 -15.46 -7.93
N ALA A 1149 2.76 -16.67 -8.01
CA ALA A 1149 4.19 -16.96 -7.85
C ALA A 1149 5.07 -16.41 -8.98
N ASN A 1150 4.49 -16.14 -10.17
CA ASN A 1150 5.17 -15.39 -11.23
C ASN A 1150 5.46 -13.92 -10.84
N MET A 1151 4.91 -13.45 -9.71
CA MET A 1151 5.13 -12.11 -9.14
C MET A 1151 5.90 -12.10 -7.81
N ALA A 1152 6.60 -13.20 -7.48
CA ALA A 1152 7.52 -13.39 -6.34
C ALA A 1152 6.94 -14.03 -5.05
N VAL A 1153 7.74 -14.95 -4.50
CA VAL A 1153 7.76 -15.48 -3.11
C VAL A 1153 6.51 -16.26 -2.65
N SER A 1154 6.39 -17.54 -3.03
CA SER A 1154 5.37 -18.47 -2.52
C SER A 1154 5.72 -19.06 -1.15
N THR A 1155 4.75 -19.33 -0.27
CA THR A 1155 4.94 -19.88 1.10
C THR A 1155 4.84 -21.42 1.14
N GLY A 1156 5.81 -22.09 1.81
CA GLY A 1156 5.93 -23.56 1.89
C GLY A 1156 5.02 -24.29 2.89
N GLU A 1157 5.20 -25.62 3.04
CA GLU A 1157 4.36 -26.66 3.70
C GLU A 1157 3.77 -26.40 5.11
N LYS A 1158 4.14 -25.32 5.81
CA LYS A 1158 3.58 -25.02 7.14
C LYS A 1158 2.10 -24.63 7.11
N TRP A 1159 1.61 -24.16 5.98
CA TRP A 1159 0.28 -23.55 5.89
C TRP A 1159 -0.88 -24.52 6.18
N ILE A 1160 -0.74 -25.82 5.93
CA ILE A 1160 -1.86 -26.79 6.10
C ILE A 1160 -2.04 -27.21 7.56
N GLY A 1161 -0.94 -27.33 8.31
CA GLY A 1161 -1.00 -27.67 9.74
C GLY A 1161 -1.41 -26.49 10.63
N ASP A 1162 -1.51 -25.29 10.06
CA ASP A 1162 -1.91 -24.05 10.74
C ASP A 1162 -3.37 -23.65 10.40
N LEU A 1163 -4.09 -24.43 9.58
CA LEU A 1163 -5.50 -24.18 9.24
C LEU A 1163 -6.42 -24.38 10.45
N SER A 1164 -7.45 -23.52 10.52
CA SER A 1164 -8.52 -23.64 11.52
C SER A 1164 -9.34 -24.92 11.31
N ASN A 1165 -10.16 -25.30 12.30
CA ASN A 1165 -11.03 -26.47 12.16
C ASN A 1165 -12.05 -26.34 11.02
N ASP A 1166 -12.55 -25.13 10.79
CA ASP A 1166 -13.54 -24.86 9.75
C ASP A 1166 -12.87 -24.85 8.36
N GLU A 1167 -11.68 -24.25 8.24
CA GLU A 1167 -10.88 -24.32 7.02
C GLU A 1167 -10.46 -25.76 6.67
N LEU A 1168 -10.12 -26.58 7.68
CA LEU A 1168 -9.80 -27.99 7.50
C LEU A 1168 -11.01 -28.80 7.05
N ARG A 1169 -12.21 -28.49 7.54
CA ARG A 1169 -13.47 -29.10 7.09
C ARG A 1169 -13.73 -28.79 5.63
N ASP A 1170 -13.68 -27.53 5.25
CA ASP A 1170 -13.87 -27.08 3.87
C ASP A 1170 -12.83 -27.65 2.90
N LEU A 1171 -11.63 -27.94 3.40
CA LEU A 1171 -10.56 -28.57 2.62
C LEU A 1171 -10.81 -30.06 2.35
N VAL A 1172 -11.38 -30.79 3.31
CA VAL A 1172 -11.53 -32.26 3.20
C VAL A 1172 -12.92 -32.71 2.74
N SER A 1173 -13.91 -31.81 2.77
CA SER A 1173 -15.30 -32.01 2.34
C SER A 1173 -15.54 -31.81 0.84
#